data_AF-A0A1Y3ZVB8-F1
#
_entry.id   AF-A0A1Y3ZVB8-F1
#
_cell.length_a   1.000
_cell.length_b   1.000
_cell.length_c   1.000
_cell.angle_alpha   90.00
_cell.angle_beta   90.00
_cell.angle_gamma   90.00
#
_symmetry.space_group_name_H-M   'P 1'
#
loop_
_entity.id
_entity.type
_entity.pdbx_description
1 polymer ?
#
loop_
_entity_poly.entity_id
_entity_poly.type
_entity_poly.pdbx_seq_one_letter_code
_entity_poly.pdbx_strand_id
1 'polypeptide(L)'
;MTTGMLRDCHMEQVMELFCQCFQDDHFYKRSFPSEATRMQDMRKAYGPSLLYCLRHGDCRGIWDGDTLTAFLLCFDYRKVRGEDFASFRMIFAGEDGGEGLPYSASLHDVVEGLPGDVLYLLSVAVRPACQNRGLGACLIDLILKDYPRHYLVSDVSNPDSLGIYRKRNFSIREIDKDYNLIIHAPQDPAHTCSIGSTVKLLLPSPGLLERYQIPCRVVKEQTAVAGYGTVEDHGVACFVAREGELAMGSVVELDYDSYLQYQRLINVAQYEEHMAGDRVFYVQKTPYPAPPLMNRVLEEMLPSRQAEWAVIPDVFVSVPVQYRSMDLLEDCPAQPDRKAAALLKDMDFRTHYEAGVPSQLEDVDDLAGFKRRIKRYYLGKIPVQITREGTVDCYDEAGDPIGAPAFVDLYISIDTDSNCGVLTWYSLSSPFLISHLMDNIIRNNLMVVGADGSHTNFFDFVSLNYGVIKRGTPKIFAVIPKAKSCLKSSQIASLLAAETIYPDGENFGEIVDREIVAAISSEKGMGQYDRAFVCAYSNVVLQFTPDFQATLRDRLCEESITLFYIELILLEEAAIQIADREIIRLITSKAVDEPVEFLKQVENIYDNFSKTIDFWDIQVNYPTSQKSIDMLRQAFKIKEQLAFMQRNQAQMQTVFDTKCDIIDRNDSKRMDTSLAIISILAIFSAWIDGYDYIATWSDVFSGSVIHLLQRILFVGVAITAGYAIFHLFGNKFRRFLNRRRDRRRRRNQKK
;
A
#
# COMPACT_ATOMS: atom_id res chain seq x y z
N MET A 1 -23.70 -28.90 7.19
CA MET A 1 -24.35 -28.23 8.35
C MET A 1 -24.57 -26.77 8.00
N THR A 2 -25.61 -26.17 8.57
CA THR A 2 -25.98 -24.75 8.37
C THR A 2 -26.18 -24.07 9.71
N THR A 3 -25.97 -22.77 9.76
CA THR A 3 -26.26 -21.93 10.92
C THR A 3 -27.55 -21.15 10.68
N GLY A 4 -28.39 -21.01 11.70
CA GLY A 4 -29.64 -20.27 11.60
C GLY A 4 -30.06 -19.65 12.91
N MET A 5 -30.97 -18.68 12.84
CA MET A 5 -31.60 -18.08 14.01
C MET A 5 -32.71 -18.99 14.53
N LEU A 6 -32.73 -19.20 15.84
CA LEU A 6 -33.77 -19.96 16.53
C LEU A 6 -34.91 -19.03 16.94
N ARG A 7 -36.13 -19.58 16.95
CA ARG A 7 -37.40 -18.89 17.15
C ARG A 7 -38.32 -19.81 17.96
N ASP A 8 -39.47 -19.31 18.39
CA ASP A 8 -40.44 -20.06 19.19
C ASP A 8 -40.94 -21.34 18.50
N CYS A 9 -41.02 -21.36 17.16
CA CYS A 9 -41.33 -22.57 16.39
C CYS A 9 -40.30 -23.71 16.56
N HIS A 10 -39.09 -23.42 17.06
CA HIS A 10 -38.03 -24.39 17.31
C HIS A 10 -37.97 -24.88 18.77
N MET A 11 -38.95 -24.53 19.60
CA MET A 11 -38.95 -24.80 21.04
C MET A 11 -38.79 -26.28 21.38
N GLU A 12 -39.48 -27.18 20.68
CA GLU A 12 -39.40 -28.61 20.94
C GLU A 12 -37.99 -29.16 20.67
N GLN A 13 -37.36 -28.78 19.55
CA GLN A 13 -36.01 -29.22 19.21
C GLN A 13 -34.96 -28.68 20.19
N VAL A 14 -35.12 -27.42 20.62
CA VAL A 14 -34.24 -26.79 21.63
C VAL A 14 -34.39 -27.47 22.98
N MET A 15 -35.63 -27.71 23.43
CA MET A 15 -35.92 -28.36 24.69
C MET A 15 -35.42 -29.80 24.74
N GLU A 16 -35.61 -30.55 23.65
CA GLU A 16 -35.11 -31.92 23.55
C GLU A 16 -33.58 -31.96 23.69
N LEU A 17 -32.87 -31.13 22.92
CA LEU A 17 -31.42 -31.06 22.97
C LEU A 17 -30.91 -30.53 24.32
N PHE A 18 -31.62 -29.56 24.93
CA PHE A 18 -31.31 -29.06 26.26
C PHE A 18 -31.34 -30.19 27.31
N CYS A 19 -32.43 -30.96 27.37
CA CYS A 19 -32.52 -32.09 28.30
C CYS A 19 -31.43 -33.13 28.03
N GLN A 20 -31.17 -33.46 26.76
CA GLN A 20 -30.13 -34.43 26.39
C GLN A 20 -28.73 -33.99 26.84
N CYS A 21 -28.42 -32.70 26.77
CA CYS A 21 -27.09 -32.17 27.11
C CYS A 21 -26.90 -31.93 28.62
N PHE A 22 -27.94 -31.48 29.33
CA PHE A 22 -27.80 -30.95 30.69
C PHE A 22 -28.31 -31.86 31.80
N GLN A 23 -29.10 -32.91 31.49
CA GLN A 23 -29.66 -33.80 32.53
C GLN A 23 -28.60 -34.45 33.44
N ASP A 24 -27.37 -34.57 32.97
CA ASP A 24 -26.29 -35.20 33.73
C ASP A 24 -25.30 -34.23 34.38
N ASP A 25 -25.48 -32.93 34.16
CA ASP A 25 -24.68 -31.87 34.76
C ASP A 25 -24.95 -31.77 36.28
N HIS A 26 -23.92 -31.41 37.05
CA HIS A 26 -23.97 -31.40 38.50
C HIS A 26 -25.09 -30.49 39.05
N PHE A 27 -25.33 -29.33 38.41
CA PHE A 27 -26.39 -28.42 38.82
C PHE A 27 -27.77 -29.09 38.71
N TYR A 28 -28.07 -29.70 37.55
CA TYR A 28 -29.38 -30.32 37.32
C TYR A 28 -29.56 -31.62 38.10
N LYS A 29 -28.50 -32.39 38.35
CA LYS A 29 -28.55 -33.55 39.25
C LYS A 29 -28.89 -33.17 40.68
N ARG A 30 -28.37 -32.03 41.16
CA ARG A 30 -28.65 -31.51 42.51
C ARG A 30 -30.08 -30.96 42.60
N SER A 31 -30.52 -30.22 41.58
CA SER A 31 -31.86 -29.61 41.54
C SER A 31 -32.98 -30.63 41.30
N PHE A 32 -32.69 -31.72 40.57
CA PHE A 32 -33.65 -32.77 40.20
C PHE A 32 -33.05 -34.17 40.44
N PRO A 33 -33.11 -34.68 41.69
CA PRO A 33 -32.38 -35.88 42.10
C PRO A 33 -32.87 -37.17 41.43
N SER A 34 -34.17 -37.24 41.12
CA SER A 34 -34.81 -38.42 40.53
C SER A 34 -34.46 -38.55 39.04
N GLU A 35 -33.61 -39.52 38.71
CA GLU A 35 -33.23 -39.81 37.31
C GLU A 35 -34.44 -40.14 36.42
N ALA A 36 -35.41 -40.88 36.96
CA ALA A 36 -36.59 -41.32 36.20
C ALA A 36 -37.53 -40.17 35.77
N THR A 37 -37.53 -39.06 36.50
CA THR A 37 -38.39 -37.89 36.23
C THR A 37 -37.62 -36.66 35.78
N ARG A 38 -36.28 -36.68 35.85
CA ARG A 38 -35.41 -35.51 35.65
C ARG A 38 -35.71 -34.74 34.38
N MET A 39 -35.82 -35.44 33.24
CA MET A 39 -36.11 -34.78 31.97
C MET A 39 -37.47 -34.08 31.97
N GLN A 40 -38.49 -34.69 32.56
CA GLN A 40 -39.83 -34.11 32.64
C GLN A 40 -39.86 -32.90 33.58
N ASP A 41 -39.19 -33.01 34.73
CA ASP A 41 -39.10 -31.93 35.71
C ASP A 41 -38.32 -30.72 35.14
N MET A 42 -37.21 -30.97 34.42
CA MET A 42 -36.45 -29.94 33.71
C MET A 42 -37.29 -29.24 32.64
N ARG A 43 -38.07 -29.99 31.85
CA ARG A 43 -38.96 -29.41 30.82
C ARG A 43 -39.97 -28.44 31.43
N LYS A 44 -40.57 -28.82 32.57
CA LYS A 44 -41.51 -27.98 33.29
C LYS A 44 -40.82 -26.72 33.84
N ALA A 45 -39.68 -26.88 34.51
CA ALA A 45 -39.01 -25.79 35.20
C ALA A 45 -38.37 -24.75 34.26
N TYR A 46 -37.74 -25.18 33.16
CA TYR A 46 -36.98 -24.29 32.26
C TYR A 46 -37.69 -23.95 30.95
N GLY A 47 -38.81 -24.62 30.63
CA GLY A 47 -39.61 -24.34 29.43
C GLY A 47 -39.94 -22.86 29.23
N PRO A 48 -40.46 -22.17 30.25
CA PRO A 48 -40.76 -20.74 30.15
C PRO A 48 -39.52 -19.87 29.84
N SER A 49 -38.37 -20.16 30.46
CA SER A 49 -37.12 -19.42 30.28
C SER A 49 -36.55 -19.59 28.87
N LEU A 50 -36.53 -20.82 28.33
CA LEU A 50 -36.08 -21.08 26.96
C LEU A 50 -37.02 -20.43 25.94
N LEU A 51 -38.33 -20.51 26.15
CA LEU A 51 -39.32 -19.88 25.27
C LEU A 51 -39.18 -18.36 25.24
N TYR A 52 -38.87 -17.74 26.39
CA TYR A 52 -38.58 -16.32 26.48
C TYR A 52 -37.40 -15.94 25.58
N CYS A 53 -36.26 -16.64 25.70
CA CYS A 53 -35.08 -16.40 24.87
C CYS A 53 -35.40 -16.54 23.38
N LEU A 54 -36.16 -17.56 22.98
CA LEU A 54 -36.53 -17.78 21.58
C LEU A 54 -37.41 -16.69 20.99
N ARG A 55 -38.20 -15.98 21.82
CA ARG A 55 -39.07 -14.88 21.38
C ARG A 55 -38.39 -13.52 21.39
N HIS A 56 -37.54 -13.28 22.38
CA HIS A 56 -37.04 -11.92 22.69
C HIS A 56 -35.52 -11.78 22.64
N GLY A 57 -34.79 -12.89 22.63
CA GLY A 57 -33.34 -12.95 22.57
C GLY A 57 -32.77 -13.12 21.16
N ASP A 58 -31.44 -13.17 21.07
CA ASP A 58 -30.73 -13.61 19.87
C ASP A 58 -30.26 -15.06 20.08
N CYS A 59 -31.01 -15.99 19.51
CA CYS A 59 -30.75 -17.41 19.66
C CYS A 59 -30.21 -17.98 18.35
N ARG A 60 -29.09 -18.70 18.41
CA ARG A 60 -28.40 -19.27 17.25
C ARG A 60 -28.40 -20.80 17.33
N GLY A 61 -28.58 -21.45 16.19
CA GLY A 61 -28.61 -22.90 16.06
C GLY A 61 -27.72 -23.39 14.92
N ILE A 62 -27.18 -24.59 15.07
CA ILE A 62 -26.47 -25.33 14.03
C ILE A 62 -27.30 -26.57 13.68
N TRP A 63 -27.61 -26.70 12.40
CA TRP A 63 -28.46 -27.73 11.84
C TRP A 63 -27.65 -28.69 10.95
N ASP A 64 -27.95 -29.97 11.06
CA ASP A 64 -27.51 -31.00 10.12
C ASP A 64 -28.75 -31.64 9.49
N GLY A 65 -29.08 -31.18 8.28
CA GLY A 65 -30.43 -31.37 7.72
C GLY A 65 -31.48 -30.74 8.65
N ASP A 66 -32.50 -31.53 9.02
CA ASP A 66 -33.56 -31.11 9.93
C ASP A 66 -33.20 -31.29 11.42
N THR A 67 -32.00 -31.80 11.72
CA THR A 67 -31.60 -32.12 13.10
C THR A 67 -30.82 -30.97 13.73
N LEU A 68 -31.35 -30.42 14.82
CA LEU A 68 -30.63 -29.44 15.65
C LEU A 68 -29.45 -30.13 16.34
N THR A 69 -28.23 -29.66 16.04
CA THR A 69 -26.98 -30.27 16.52
C THR A 69 -26.33 -29.47 17.64
N ALA A 70 -26.45 -28.15 17.61
CA ALA A 70 -26.01 -27.26 18.67
C ALA A 70 -26.87 -26.00 18.72
N PHE A 71 -26.96 -25.37 19.89
CA PHE A 71 -27.60 -24.06 20.04
C PHE A 71 -26.87 -23.18 21.05
N LEU A 72 -27.10 -21.88 20.92
CA LEU A 72 -26.76 -20.85 21.89
C LEU A 72 -28.00 -19.96 22.08
N LEU A 73 -28.40 -19.74 23.32
CA LEU A 73 -29.48 -18.83 23.69
C LEU A 73 -28.89 -17.64 24.44
N CYS A 74 -29.16 -16.42 23.99
CA CYS A 74 -28.81 -15.22 24.74
C CYS A 74 -29.90 -14.16 24.68
N PHE A 75 -29.88 -13.23 25.63
CA PHE A 75 -30.82 -12.12 25.71
C PHE A 75 -30.15 -10.89 26.32
N ASP A 76 -30.76 -9.72 26.13
CA ASP A 76 -30.30 -8.47 26.74
C ASP A 76 -30.68 -8.43 28.22
N TYR A 77 -29.69 -8.58 29.10
CA TYR A 77 -29.89 -8.65 30.54
C TYR A 77 -30.60 -7.42 31.10
N ARG A 78 -30.22 -6.21 30.64
CA ARG A 78 -30.72 -4.95 31.17
C ARG A 78 -32.15 -4.71 30.73
N LYS A 79 -32.43 -5.02 29.47
CA LYS A 79 -33.78 -4.92 28.91
C LYS A 79 -34.75 -5.82 29.66
N VAL A 80 -34.42 -7.10 29.84
CA VAL A 80 -35.30 -8.04 30.55
C VAL A 80 -35.54 -7.57 31.98
N ARG A 81 -34.49 -7.14 32.69
CA ARG A 81 -34.62 -6.67 34.07
C ARG A 81 -35.47 -5.40 34.20
N GLY A 82 -35.31 -4.44 33.30
CA GLY A 82 -35.97 -3.14 33.37
C GLY A 82 -37.40 -3.15 32.84
N GLU A 83 -37.65 -3.88 31.74
CA GLU A 83 -38.92 -3.86 31.01
C GLU A 83 -39.81 -5.08 31.32
N ASP A 84 -39.22 -6.23 31.72
CA ASP A 84 -39.96 -7.48 31.99
C ASP A 84 -39.42 -8.22 33.23
N PHE A 85 -39.56 -7.58 34.38
CA PHE A 85 -39.06 -8.11 35.65
C PHE A 85 -39.71 -9.45 36.05
N ALA A 86 -40.92 -9.74 35.55
CA ALA A 86 -41.56 -11.04 35.78
C ALA A 86 -40.77 -12.16 35.09
N SER A 87 -40.44 -11.99 33.81
CA SER A 87 -39.58 -12.93 33.08
C SER A 87 -38.16 -12.97 33.65
N PHE A 88 -37.62 -11.84 34.13
CA PHE A 88 -36.33 -11.81 34.84
C PHE A 88 -36.30 -12.75 36.05
N ARG A 89 -37.32 -12.65 36.93
CA ARG A 89 -37.42 -13.54 38.10
C ARG A 89 -37.62 -14.99 37.69
N MET A 90 -38.41 -15.26 36.66
CA MET A 90 -38.62 -16.60 36.16
C MET A 90 -37.31 -17.25 35.68
N ILE A 91 -36.44 -16.49 34.98
CA ILE A 91 -35.15 -16.98 34.50
C ILE A 91 -34.17 -17.27 35.64
N PHE A 92 -34.09 -16.41 36.66
CA PHE A 92 -33.06 -16.48 37.71
C PHE A 92 -33.54 -17.02 39.08
N ALA A 93 -34.85 -17.21 39.29
CA ALA A 93 -35.42 -17.63 40.58
C ALA A 93 -36.51 -18.73 40.49
N GLY A 94 -36.91 -19.16 39.28
CA GLY A 94 -37.90 -20.24 39.07
C GLY A 94 -39.38 -19.85 39.30
N GLU A 95 -40.33 -20.70 38.88
CA GLU A 95 -41.77 -20.42 38.87
C GLU A 95 -42.40 -20.24 40.27
N ASP A 96 -41.86 -20.87 41.32
CA ASP A 96 -42.49 -20.95 42.65
C ASP A 96 -41.88 -20.00 43.71
N GLY A 97 -40.93 -19.13 43.35
CA GLY A 97 -40.27 -18.25 44.33
C GLY A 97 -39.48 -19.00 45.41
N GLY A 98 -38.92 -20.16 45.05
CA GLY A 98 -38.01 -20.92 45.91
C GLY A 98 -36.70 -20.17 46.20
N GLU A 99 -35.80 -20.80 46.96
CA GLU A 99 -34.42 -20.30 47.11
C GLU A 99 -33.84 -20.11 45.70
N GLY A 100 -33.59 -18.84 45.31
CA GLY A 100 -33.05 -18.50 43.99
C GLY A 100 -31.68 -19.14 43.74
N LEU A 101 -31.03 -18.79 42.63
CA LEU A 101 -29.66 -19.29 42.39
C LEU A 101 -28.78 -19.04 43.63
N PRO A 102 -27.99 -20.03 44.10
CA PRO A 102 -27.26 -19.93 45.35
C PRO A 102 -26.24 -18.76 45.36
N TYR A 103 -25.87 -18.29 44.17
CA TYR A 103 -24.94 -17.18 43.90
C TYR A 103 -25.63 -15.93 43.33
N SER A 104 -26.95 -15.82 43.39
CA SER A 104 -27.72 -14.76 42.72
C SER A 104 -27.21 -13.34 43.03
N ALA A 105 -26.93 -13.03 44.31
CA ALA A 105 -26.37 -11.73 44.69
C ALA A 105 -24.99 -11.49 44.07
N SER A 106 -24.07 -12.46 44.19
CA SER A 106 -22.71 -12.37 43.66
C SER A 106 -22.65 -12.24 42.14
N LEU A 107 -23.66 -12.76 41.43
CA LEU A 107 -23.81 -12.58 39.99
C LEU A 107 -24.37 -11.19 39.66
N HIS A 108 -25.53 -10.83 40.21
CA HIS A 108 -26.22 -9.60 39.83
C HIS A 108 -25.42 -8.35 40.22
N ASP A 109 -24.75 -8.33 41.38
CA ASP A 109 -23.91 -7.22 41.83
C ASP A 109 -22.78 -6.91 40.83
N VAL A 110 -22.17 -7.95 40.25
CA VAL A 110 -21.09 -7.79 39.27
C VAL A 110 -21.63 -7.31 37.93
N VAL A 111 -22.73 -7.91 37.45
CA VAL A 111 -23.31 -7.59 36.14
C VAL A 111 -23.88 -6.17 36.10
N GLU A 112 -24.52 -5.73 37.18
CA GLU A 112 -25.02 -4.36 37.33
C GLU A 112 -23.89 -3.32 37.34
N GLY A 113 -22.73 -3.68 37.87
CA GLY A 113 -21.56 -2.80 37.93
C GLY A 113 -20.84 -2.59 36.59
N LEU A 114 -21.16 -3.36 35.54
CA LEU A 114 -20.51 -3.21 34.22
C LEU A 114 -21.03 -1.96 33.49
N PRO A 115 -20.18 -1.15 32.83
CA PRO A 115 -20.64 0.00 32.06
C PRO A 115 -21.17 -0.42 30.68
N GLY A 116 -22.34 0.04 30.25
CA GLY A 116 -22.88 -0.26 28.90
C GLY A 116 -23.67 -1.58 28.77
N ASP A 117 -24.04 -1.95 27.55
CA ASP A 117 -25.02 -3.01 27.29
C ASP A 117 -24.48 -4.41 27.56
N VAL A 118 -25.34 -5.28 28.08
CA VAL A 118 -24.98 -6.64 28.54
C VAL A 118 -25.86 -7.68 27.88
N LEU A 119 -25.24 -8.59 27.13
CA LEU A 119 -25.86 -9.82 26.66
C LEU A 119 -25.55 -10.97 27.63
N TYR A 120 -26.61 -11.59 28.14
CA TYR A 120 -26.51 -12.78 28.97
C TYR A 120 -26.61 -14.03 28.12
N LEU A 121 -25.58 -14.86 28.11
CA LEU A 121 -25.58 -16.18 27.50
C LEU A 121 -26.27 -17.13 28.47
N LEU A 122 -27.50 -17.55 28.17
CA LEU A 122 -28.26 -18.43 29.05
C LEU A 122 -27.77 -19.87 28.97
N SER A 123 -27.53 -20.36 27.75
CA SER A 123 -27.11 -21.74 27.55
C SER A 123 -26.42 -21.95 26.21
N VAL A 124 -25.42 -22.83 26.22
CA VAL A 124 -24.73 -23.32 25.02
C VAL A 124 -24.75 -24.84 25.07
N ALA A 125 -25.42 -25.48 24.11
CA ALA A 125 -25.57 -26.92 24.08
C ALA A 125 -25.02 -27.50 22.77
N VAL A 126 -24.38 -28.66 22.87
CA VAL A 126 -23.88 -29.42 21.71
C VAL A 126 -24.24 -30.88 21.91
N ARG A 127 -24.92 -31.46 20.92
CA ARG A 127 -25.33 -32.88 20.90
C ARG A 127 -24.12 -33.76 21.22
N PRO A 128 -24.23 -34.74 22.14
CA PRO A 128 -23.09 -35.56 22.59
C PRO A 128 -22.24 -36.16 21.45
N ALA A 129 -22.89 -36.72 20.42
CA ALA A 129 -22.21 -37.30 19.25
C ALA A 129 -21.39 -36.30 18.41
N CYS A 130 -21.65 -34.99 18.58
CA CYS A 130 -21.05 -33.89 17.85
C CYS A 130 -20.15 -33.01 18.73
N GLN A 131 -19.96 -33.38 20.00
CA GLN A 131 -19.04 -32.71 20.91
C GLN A 131 -17.60 -32.82 20.40
N ASN A 132 -16.73 -31.97 20.93
CA ASN A 132 -15.34 -31.86 20.50
C ASN A 132 -15.16 -31.50 19.02
N ARG A 133 -16.19 -31.02 18.30
CA ARG A 133 -16.06 -30.49 16.92
C ARG A 133 -16.00 -28.97 16.82
N GLY A 134 -16.00 -28.27 17.96
CA GLY A 134 -15.92 -26.80 17.99
C GLY A 134 -17.26 -26.07 17.75
N LEU A 135 -18.39 -26.78 17.71
CA LEU A 135 -19.71 -26.20 17.42
C LEU A 135 -20.15 -25.14 18.45
N GLY A 136 -19.99 -25.40 19.75
CA GLY A 136 -20.32 -24.40 20.78
C GLY A 136 -19.41 -23.17 20.73
N ALA A 137 -18.12 -23.40 20.44
CA ALA A 137 -17.13 -22.33 20.23
C ALA A 137 -17.53 -21.43 19.04
N CYS A 138 -17.95 -22.06 17.94
CA CYS A 138 -18.41 -21.40 16.72
C CYS A 138 -19.64 -20.51 16.97
N LEU A 139 -20.61 -20.97 17.79
CA LEU A 139 -21.77 -20.16 18.16
C LEU A 139 -21.41 -18.93 18.98
N ILE A 140 -20.43 -19.05 19.90
CA ILE A 140 -19.93 -17.91 20.67
C ILE A 140 -19.22 -16.91 19.74
N ASP A 141 -18.42 -17.39 18.78
CA ASP A 141 -17.73 -16.54 17.80
C ASP A 141 -18.71 -15.71 16.96
N LEU A 142 -19.88 -16.28 16.60
CA LEU A 142 -20.94 -15.56 15.90
C LEU A 142 -21.51 -14.41 16.74
N ILE A 143 -21.79 -14.64 18.03
CA ILE A 143 -22.31 -13.58 18.91
C ILE A 143 -21.25 -12.51 19.15
N LEU A 144 -19.99 -12.87 19.36
CA LEU A 144 -18.90 -11.90 19.51
C LEU A 144 -18.74 -11.01 18.28
N LYS A 145 -18.91 -11.59 17.08
CA LYS A 145 -18.84 -10.87 15.81
C LYS A 145 -20.02 -9.91 15.64
N ASP A 146 -21.24 -10.32 15.99
CA ASP A 146 -22.44 -9.52 15.79
C ASP A 146 -22.61 -8.45 16.89
N TYR A 147 -22.01 -8.66 18.07
CA TYR A 147 -22.10 -7.77 19.24
C TYR A 147 -20.74 -7.35 19.83
N PRO A 148 -19.80 -6.78 19.04
CA PRO A 148 -18.44 -6.47 19.50
C PRO A 148 -18.40 -5.39 20.58
N ARG A 149 -19.46 -4.58 20.69
CA ARG A 149 -19.59 -3.47 21.65
C ARG A 149 -20.33 -3.83 22.94
N HIS A 150 -20.80 -5.07 23.08
CA HIS A 150 -21.54 -5.51 24.26
C HIS A 150 -20.63 -6.27 25.22
N TYR A 151 -20.95 -6.22 26.51
CA TYR A 151 -20.45 -7.19 27.47
C TYR A 151 -21.18 -8.52 27.24
N LEU A 152 -20.45 -9.62 27.15
CA LEU A 152 -21.05 -10.96 27.17
C LEU A 152 -20.78 -11.60 28.52
N VAL A 153 -21.85 -12.07 29.17
CA VAL A 153 -21.80 -12.64 30.52
C VAL A 153 -22.53 -13.98 30.55
N SER A 154 -22.04 -14.93 31.34
CA SER A 154 -22.74 -16.19 31.65
C SER A 154 -22.31 -16.66 33.04
N ASP A 155 -23.19 -17.40 33.71
CA ASP A 155 -22.79 -18.35 34.74
C ASP A 155 -22.48 -19.71 34.10
N VAL A 156 -21.46 -20.39 34.61
CA VAL A 156 -20.97 -21.66 34.08
C VAL A 156 -20.78 -22.64 35.23
N SER A 157 -21.58 -23.72 35.21
CA SER A 157 -21.50 -24.84 36.17
C SER A 157 -20.54 -25.95 35.74
N ASN A 158 -20.23 -26.04 34.43
CA ASN A 158 -19.38 -27.10 33.89
C ASN A 158 -17.92 -26.62 33.74
N PRO A 159 -16.97 -27.11 34.58
CA PRO A 159 -15.58 -26.68 34.53
C PRO A 159 -14.88 -27.02 33.21
N ASP A 160 -15.28 -28.11 32.53
CA ASP A 160 -14.69 -28.52 31.24
C ASP A 160 -14.97 -27.51 30.13
N SER A 161 -16.06 -26.76 30.25
CA SER A 161 -16.44 -25.74 29.28
C SER A 161 -15.63 -24.44 29.41
N LEU A 162 -15.02 -24.16 30.57
CA LEU A 162 -14.28 -22.91 30.82
C LEU A 162 -13.15 -22.65 29.82
N GLY A 163 -12.57 -23.72 29.27
CA GLY A 163 -11.54 -23.62 28.24
C GLY A 163 -11.99 -22.92 26.95
N ILE A 164 -13.29 -22.98 26.59
CA ILE A 164 -13.79 -22.34 25.37
C ILE A 164 -13.83 -20.81 25.50
N TYR A 165 -14.14 -20.32 26.70
CA TYR A 165 -14.26 -18.91 27.04
C TYR A 165 -12.88 -18.27 27.25
N ARG A 166 -11.96 -18.98 27.93
CA ARG A 166 -10.58 -18.50 28.13
C ARG A 166 -9.86 -18.23 26.80
N LYS A 167 -10.07 -19.09 25.79
CA LYS A 167 -9.49 -18.93 24.44
C LYS A 167 -10.09 -17.76 23.64
N ARG A 168 -11.16 -17.15 24.12
CA ARG A 168 -11.84 -15.99 23.54
C ARG A 168 -11.72 -14.77 24.45
N ASN A 169 -10.72 -14.72 25.32
CA ASN A 169 -10.44 -13.59 26.21
C ASN A 169 -11.55 -13.25 27.22
N PHE A 170 -12.39 -14.23 27.60
CA PHE A 170 -13.27 -14.05 28.75
C PHE A 170 -12.46 -14.12 30.04
N SER A 171 -12.69 -13.16 30.93
CA SER A 171 -12.31 -13.26 32.33
C SER A 171 -13.19 -14.28 33.05
N ILE A 172 -12.61 -15.05 33.96
CA ILE A 172 -13.29 -16.13 34.69
C ILE A 172 -13.12 -15.86 36.18
N ARG A 173 -14.24 -15.79 36.91
CA ARG A 173 -14.27 -15.55 38.36
C ARG A 173 -15.17 -16.58 39.02
N GLU A 174 -14.65 -17.29 40.02
CA GLU A 174 -15.48 -18.16 40.87
C GLU A 174 -16.44 -17.29 41.70
N ILE A 175 -17.73 -17.63 41.67
CA ILE A 175 -18.79 -16.91 42.40
C ILE A 175 -19.45 -17.76 43.50
N ASP A 176 -19.36 -19.07 43.39
CA ASP A 176 -19.73 -20.05 44.41
C ASP A 176 -19.06 -21.40 44.08
N LYS A 177 -19.09 -22.36 45.01
CA LYS A 177 -18.50 -23.68 44.83
C LYS A 177 -19.07 -24.35 43.57
N ASP A 178 -18.18 -24.64 42.63
CA ASP A 178 -18.49 -25.23 41.31
C ASP A 178 -19.20 -24.29 40.31
N TYR A 179 -19.28 -22.97 40.59
CA TYR A 179 -19.88 -21.97 39.70
C TYR A 179 -18.93 -20.82 39.38
N ASN A 180 -18.80 -20.54 38.08
CA ASN A 180 -17.94 -19.47 37.57
C ASN A 180 -18.75 -18.45 36.78
N LEU A 181 -18.53 -17.17 37.07
CA LEU A 181 -18.95 -16.06 36.23
C LEU A 181 -17.90 -15.82 35.16
N ILE A 182 -18.33 -15.81 33.90
CA ILE A 182 -17.49 -15.42 32.78
C ILE A 182 -17.91 -14.04 32.27
N ILE A 183 -16.93 -13.20 31.94
CA ILE A 183 -17.18 -11.84 31.43
C ILE A 183 -16.23 -11.57 30.28
N HIS A 184 -16.78 -11.27 29.11
CA HIS A 184 -16.06 -10.69 27.99
C HIS A 184 -16.39 -9.19 27.91
N ALA A 185 -15.35 -8.37 27.99
CA ALA A 185 -15.50 -6.92 27.82
C ALA A 185 -15.59 -6.56 26.32
N PRO A 186 -16.30 -5.48 25.96
CA PRO A 186 -16.25 -4.91 24.61
C PRO A 186 -14.80 -4.72 24.18
N GLN A 187 -14.46 -5.19 22.98
CA GLN A 187 -13.13 -5.00 22.41
C GLN A 187 -13.19 -4.09 21.20
N ASP A 188 -12.19 -3.21 21.07
CA ASP A 188 -11.99 -2.46 19.85
C ASP A 188 -11.46 -3.45 18.78
N PRO A 189 -12.06 -3.53 17.57
CA PRO A 189 -11.64 -4.49 16.54
C PRO A 189 -10.17 -4.36 16.10
N ALA A 190 -9.49 -3.29 16.53
CA ALA A 190 -8.09 -3.02 16.25
C ALA A 190 -7.10 -3.77 17.16
N HIS A 191 -7.54 -4.34 18.29
CA HIS A 191 -6.67 -5.06 19.22
C HIS A 191 -7.02 -6.55 19.25
N THR A 192 -6.46 -7.33 18.34
CA THR A 192 -6.75 -8.76 18.31
C THR A 192 -5.52 -9.60 18.00
N CYS A 193 -5.09 -10.33 19.04
CA CYS A 193 -4.29 -11.56 19.03
C CYS A 193 -2.86 -11.46 18.45
N SER A 194 -1.86 -11.72 19.30
CA SER A 194 -0.48 -11.89 18.86
C SER A 194 -0.27 -13.27 18.23
N ILE A 195 0.44 -13.30 17.10
CA ILE A 195 1.03 -14.54 16.57
C ILE A 195 2.31 -14.79 17.36
N GLY A 196 2.42 -15.96 17.98
CA GLY A 196 3.63 -16.36 18.70
C GLY A 196 4.52 -17.30 17.88
N SER A 197 5.52 -17.86 18.55
CA SER A 197 6.48 -18.79 17.94
C SER A 197 5.86 -20.10 17.45
N THR A 198 4.72 -20.48 18.04
CA THR A 198 3.87 -21.59 17.59
C THR A 198 2.54 -21.04 17.11
N VAL A 199 2.17 -21.36 15.88
CA VAL A 199 0.97 -20.88 15.21
C VAL A 199 -0.05 -22.01 15.11
N LYS A 200 -1.28 -21.75 15.58
CA LYS A 200 -2.41 -22.64 15.35
C LYS A 200 -3.13 -22.23 14.07
N LEU A 201 -2.90 -22.99 13.01
CA LEU A 201 -3.51 -22.76 11.70
C LEU A 201 -4.72 -23.68 11.54
N LEU A 202 -5.87 -23.11 11.18
CA LEU A 202 -7.06 -23.86 10.78
C LEU A 202 -7.08 -23.95 9.25
N LEU A 203 -7.14 -25.17 8.73
CA LEU A 203 -7.15 -25.51 7.30
C LEU A 203 -8.38 -26.34 6.96
N PRO A 204 -8.93 -26.25 5.74
CA PRO A 204 -9.98 -27.17 5.31
C PRO A 204 -9.47 -28.63 5.23
N SER A 205 -8.20 -28.80 4.83
CA SER A 205 -7.50 -30.08 4.82
C SER A 205 -5.99 -29.88 5.03
N PRO A 206 -5.31 -30.76 5.80
CA PRO A 206 -3.87 -30.71 5.96
C PRO A 206 -3.09 -31.22 4.73
N GLY A 207 -3.76 -31.76 3.71
CA GLY A 207 -3.11 -32.43 2.58
C GLY A 207 -2.12 -31.55 1.78
N LEU A 208 -2.27 -30.23 1.79
CA LEU A 208 -1.29 -29.32 1.19
C LEU A 208 0.05 -29.35 1.94
N LEU A 209 0.01 -29.35 3.28
CA LEU A 209 1.21 -29.39 4.12
C LEU A 209 1.95 -30.71 3.94
N GLU A 210 1.20 -31.82 3.86
CA GLU A 210 1.75 -33.16 3.61
C GLU A 210 2.41 -33.25 2.23
N ARG A 211 1.74 -32.76 1.19
CA ARG A 211 2.26 -32.75 -0.20
C ARG A 211 3.61 -32.05 -0.31
N TYR A 212 3.77 -30.94 0.41
CA TYR A 212 4.99 -30.13 0.39
C TYR A 212 5.93 -30.39 1.58
N GLN A 213 5.67 -31.45 2.36
CA GLN A 213 6.50 -31.87 3.49
C GLN A 213 6.75 -30.78 4.54
N ILE A 214 5.76 -29.90 4.75
CA ILE A 214 5.84 -28.85 5.77
C ILE A 214 5.60 -29.49 7.14
N PRO A 215 6.56 -29.37 8.09
CA PRO A 215 6.41 -29.94 9.43
C PRO A 215 5.21 -29.35 10.15
N CYS A 216 4.28 -30.20 10.59
CA CYS A 216 3.13 -29.77 11.37
C CYS A 216 2.70 -30.85 12.36
N ARG A 217 1.99 -30.43 13.41
CA ARG A 217 1.32 -31.33 14.36
C ARG A 217 -0.19 -31.14 14.25
N VAL A 218 -0.92 -32.16 13.83
CA VAL A 218 -2.39 -32.10 13.86
C VAL A 218 -2.84 -32.12 15.32
N VAL A 219 -3.42 -31.01 15.76
CA VAL A 219 -3.98 -30.88 17.12
C VAL A 219 -5.41 -31.39 17.15
N LYS A 220 -6.14 -31.18 16.05
CA LYS A 220 -7.56 -31.50 15.98
C LYS A 220 -8.04 -31.67 14.55
N GLU A 221 -8.61 -32.82 14.23
CA GLU A 221 -9.09 -33.13 12.87
C GLU A 221 -10.37 -32.38 12.46
N GLN A 222 -11.21 -32.04 13.44
CA GLN A 222 -12.52 -31.47 13.14
C GLN A 222 -12.81 -30.26 14.02
N THR A 223 -12.79 -29.09 13.40
CA THR A 223 -13.18 -27.80 13.96
C THR A 223 -14.13 -27.11 13.00
N ALA A 224 -15.28 -26.72 13.53
CA ALA A 224 -16.25 -25.91 12.83
C ALA A 224 -15.88 -24.43 12.78
N VAL A 225 -16.16 -23.78 11.65
CA VAL A 225 -16.14 -22.32 11.49
C VAL A 225 -17.37 -21.89 10.68
N ALA A 226 -18.16 -20.96 11.22
CA ALA A 226 -19.41 -20.49 10.61
C ALA A 226 -19.21 -19.30 9.68
N GLY A 227 -20.09 -19.18 8.70
CA GLY A 227 -20.04 -18.15 7.66
C GLY A 227 -19.07 -18.48 6.53
N TYR A 228 -18.60 -19.73 6.45
CA TYR A 228 -17.65 -20.19 5.46
C TYR A 228 -18.04 -21.55 4.91
N GLY A 229 -17.69 -21.77 3.64
CA GLY A 229 -17.69 -23.08 2.99
C GLY A 229 -16.27 -23.48 2.60
N THR A 230 -16.14 -24.66 2.01
CA THR A 230 -14.88 -25.18 1.47
C THR A 230 -15.01 -25.40 -0.03
N VAL A 231 -13.99 -24.99 -0.78
CA VAL A 231 -13.85 -25.27 -2.22
C VAL A 231 -12.48 -25.86 -2.49
N GLU A 232 -12.36 -26.62 -3.58
CA GLU A 232 -11.07 -27.05 -4.11
C GLU A 232 -10.73 -26.21 -5.33
N ASP A 233 -9.59 -25.54 -5.30
CA ASP A 233 -9.10 -24.67 -6.37
C ASP A 233 -7.67 -25.09 -6.74
N HIS A 234 -7.50 -25.56 -7.98
CA HIS A 234 -6.24 -26.09 -8.51
C HIS A 234 -5.47 -27.03 -7.56
N GLY A 235 -6.19 -27.92 -6.88
CA GLY A 235 -5.62 -28.93 -5.98
C GLY A 235 -5.25 -28.39 -4.59
N VAL A 236 -5.78 -27.22 -4.22
CA VAL A 236 -5.73 -26.62 -2.87
C VAL A 236 -7.14 -26.52 -2.30
N ALA A 237 -7.34 -27.02 -1.08
CA ALA A 237 -8.59 -26.84 -0.37
C ALA A 237 -8.60 -25.49 0.35
N CYS A 238 -9.59 -24.65 0.04
CA CYS A 238 -9.68 -23.26 0.48
C CYS A 238 -10.97 -23.02 1.28
N PHE A 239 -10.92 -22.16 2.30
CA PHE A 239 -12.14 -21.56 2.85
C PHE A 239 -12.61 -20.42 1.95
N VAL A 240 -13.93 -20.32 1.75
CA VAL A 240 -14.58 -19.19 1.07
C VAL A 240 -15.74 -18.67 1.91
N ALA A 241 -15.98 -17.37 1.88
CA ALA A 241 -17.10 -16.78 2.61
C ALA A 241 -18.44 -17.28 2.04
N ARG A 242 -19.28 -17.85 2.89
CA ARG A 242 -20.63 -18.32 2.56
C ARG A 242 -21.54 -18.13 3.76
N GLU A 243 -22.39 -17.10 3.70
CA GLU A 243 -23.30 -16.79 4.79
C GLU A 243 -24.25 -17.95 5.09
N GLY A 244 -24.46 -18.24 6.37
CA GLY A 244 -25.33 -19.34 6.81
C GLY A 244 -24.73 -20.74 6.70
N GLU A 245 -23.57 -20.91 6.05
CA GLU A 245 -22.88 -22.20 5.98
C GLU A 245 -21.91 -22.41 7.15
N LEU A 246 -21.56 -23.68 7.38
CA LEU A 246 -20.57 -24.09 8.35
C LEU A 246 -19.55 -25.02 7.68
N ALA A 247 -18.29 -24.62 7.70
CA ALA A 247 -17.17 -25.42 7.21
C ALA A 247 -16.52 -26.19 8.37
N MET A 248 -15.99 -27.37 8.05
CA MET A 248 -15.17 -28.18 8.95
C MET A 248 -13.73 -28.15 8.47
N GLY A 249 -12.78 -28.02 9.39
CA GLY A 249 -11.36 -28.07 9.08
C GLY A 249 -10.50 -28.66 10.20
N SER A 250 -9.25 -28.97 9.86
CA SER A 250 -8.24 -29.45 10.80
C SER A 250 -7.45 -28.28 11.37
N VAL A 251 -7.22 -28.30 12.69
CA VAL A 251 -6.30 -27.39 13.37
C VAL A 251 -4.95 -28.06 13.48
N VAL A 252 -3.95 -27.43 12.90
CA VAL A 252 -2.55 -27.84 12.96
C VAL A 252 -1.74 -26.81 13.73
N GLU A 253 -0.69 -27.27 14.39
CA GLU A 253 0.34 -26.42 14.97
C GLU A 253 1.59 -26.45 14.11
N LEU A 254 2.12 -25.26 13.86
CA LEU A 254 3.31 -24.98 13.07
C LEU A 254 4.27 -24.15 13.91
N ASP A 255 5.58 -24.33 13.73
CA ASP A 255 6.50 -23.26 14.08
C ASP A 255 6.36 -22.10 13.07
N TYR A 256 6.90 -20.94 13.42
CA TYR A 256 6.75 -19.75 12.58
C TYR A 256 7.38 -19.90 11.19
N ASP A 257 8.50 -20.63 11.07
CA ASP A 257 9.14 -20.91 9.78
C ASP A 257 8.25 -21.76 8.86
N SER A 258 7.63 -22.81 9.39
CA SER A 258 6.68 -23.66 8.68
C SER A 258 5.40 -22.91 8.34
N TYR A 259 4.99 -21.95 9.18
CA TYR A 259 3.89 -21.05 8.88
C TYR A 259 4.18 -20.12 7.71
N LEU A 260 5.38 -19.54 7.62
CA LEU A 260 5.82 -18.75 6.47
C LEU A 260 5.89 -19.60 5.19
N GLN A 261 6.35 -20.86 5.29
CA GLN A 261 6.34 -21.79 4.15
C GLN A 261 4.92 -22.02 3.62
N TYR A 262 3.95 -22.20 4.52
CA TYR A 262 2.53 -22.30 4.14
C TYR A 262 2.02 -21.02 3.47
N GLN A 263 2.27 -19.84 4.08
CA GLN A 263 1.86 -18.56 3.51
C GLN A 263 2.42 -18.33 2.10
N ARG A 264 3.69 -18.69 1.91
CA ARG A 264 4.35 -18.64 0.61
C ARG A 264 3.63 -19.50 -0.43
N LEU A 265 3.33 -20.76 -0.09
CA LEU A 265 2.65 -21.69 -0.99
C LEU A 265 1.30 -21.16 -1.45
N ILE A 266 0.52 -20.61 -0.53
CA ILE A 266 -0.82 -20.16 -0.88
C ILE A 266 -0.83 -18.81 -1.60
N ASN A 267 0.27 -18.06 -1.60
CA ASN A 267 0.32 -16.66 -1.99
C ASN A 267 -0.77 -15.83 -1.28
N VAL A 268 -0.43 -15.33 -0.09
CA VAL A 268 -1.37 -14.60 0.78
C VAL A 268 -2.01 -13.34 0.17
N ALA A 269 -1.52 -12.84 -0.98
CA ALA A 269 -2.20 -11.79 -1.73
C ALA A 269 -3.61 -12.21 -2.18
N GLN A 270 -3.85 -13.51 -2.41
CA GLN A 270 -5.13 -14.07 -2.86
C GLN A 270 -6.13 -14.33 -1.73
N TYR A 271 -5.72 -14.16 -0.47
CA TYR A 271 -6.50 -14.53 0.71
C TYR A 271 -6.70 -13.34 1.66
N GLU A 272 -7.79 -13.37 2.41
CA GLU A 272 -7.98 -12.55 3.60
C GLU A 272 -7.60 -13.38 4.84
N GLU A 273 -6.85 -12.80 5.78
CA GLU A 273 -6.48 -13.45 7.04
C GLU A 273 -7.58 -13.21 8.08
N HIS A 274 -8.03 -14.27 8.74
CA HIS A 274 -9.08 -14.24 9.75
C HIS A 274 -8.63 -14.98 11.00
N MET A 275 -9.23 -14.60 12.14
CA MET A 275 -8.98 -15.20 13.44
C MET A 275 -10.26 -15.82 14.00
N ALA A 276 -10.13 -16.98 14.64
CA ALA A 276 -11.20 -17.66 15.38
C ALA A 276 -10.66 -18.14 16.74
N GLY A 277 -10.80 -17.29 17.77
CA GLY A 277 -10.12 -17.47 19.06
C GLY A 277 -8.60 -17.35 18.90
N ASP A 278 -7.86 -18.39 19.27
CA ASP A 278 -6.40 -18.47 19.21
C ASP A 278 -5.86 -19.04 17.89
N ARG A 279 -6.66 -19.02 16.83
CA ARG A 279 -6.38 -19.72 15.55
C ARG A 279 -6.46 -18.76 14.38
N VAL A 280 -5.51 -18.85 13.49
CA VAL A 280 -5.50 -18.13 12.21
C VAL A 280 -6.02 -19.03 11.09
N PHE A 281 -6.73 -18.47 10.12
CA PHE A 281 -7.13 -19.14 8.89
C PHE A 281 -7.25 -18.15 7.74
N TYR A 282 -7.25 -18.68 6.53
CA TYR A 282 -7.23 -17.90 5.29
C TYR A 282 -8.48 -18.14 4.47
N VAL A 283 -9.12 -17.05 4.05
CA VAL A 283 -10.34 -17.06 3.24
C VAL A 283 -10.00 -16.56 1.85
N GLN A 284 -10.18 -17.39 0.84
CA GLN A 284 -9.83 -17.06 -0.54
C GLN A 284 -10.75 -15.96 -1.08
N LYS A 285 -10.14 -14.96 -1.73
CA LYS A 285 -10.82 -13.87 -2.42
C LYS A 285 -10.54 -13.88 -3.91
N THR A 286 -9.34 -14.29 -4.29
CA THR A 286 -8.90 -14.36 -5.70
C THR A 286 -8.59 -15.82 -6.05
N PRO A 287 -9.33 -16.43 -6.99
CA PRO A 287 -9.04 -17.78 -7.47
C PRO A 287 -7.64 -17.92 -8.03
N TYR A 288 -7.09 -19.14 -8.00
CA TYR A 288 -5.83 -19.44 -8.63
C TYR A 288 -5.95 -19.45 -10.16
N PRO A 289 -4.98 -18.88 -10.89
CA PRO A 289 -4.92 -19.01 -12.35
C PRO A 289 -4.27 -20.34 -12.76
N ALA A 290 -3.50 -20.95 -11.87
CA ALA A 290 -2.76 -22.19 -12.06
C ALA A 290 -2.43 -22.81 -10.69
N PRO A 291 -2.03 -24.09 -10.62
CA PRO A 291 -1.54 -24.69 -9.38
C PRO A 291 -0.48 -23.82 -8.69
N PRO A 292 -0.62 -23.58 -7.38
CA PRO A 292 0.21 -22.59 -6.70
C PRO A 292 1.70 -22.95 -6.71
N LEU A 293 2.50 -21.89 -6.84
CA LEU A 293 3.93 -21.80 -6.57
C LEU A 293 4.88 -22.60 -7.49
N MET A 294 4.56 -23.85 -7.82
CA MET A 294 5.51 -24.75 -8.48
C MET A 294 5.34 -24.84 -9.99
N ASN A 295 6.48 -24.90 -10.68
CA ASN A 295 6.59 -25.39 -12.04
C ASN A 295 7.88 -26.19 -12.18
N ARG A 296 8.05 -26.86 -13.32
CA ARG A 296 9.23 -27.69 -13.58
C ARG A 296 10.56 -26.95 -13.41
N VAL A 297 10.63 -25.68 -13.82
CA VAL A 297 11.85 -24.86 -13.76
C VAL A 297 12.25 -24.62 -12.30
N LEU A 298 11.30 -24.21 -11.46
CA LEU A 298 11.56 -24.02 -10.04
C LEU A 298 11.98 -25.32 -9.38
N GLU A 299 11.28 -26.43 -9.64
CA GLU A 299 11.62 -27.76 -9.11
C GLU A 299 13.06 -28.18 -9.45
N GLU A 300 13.52 -27.92 -10.67
CA GLU A 300 14.89 -28.19 -11.10
C GLU A 300 15.93 -27.28 -10.40
N MET A 301 15.55 -26.07 -9.99
CA MET A 301 16.43 -25.10 -9.34
C MET A 301 16.54 -25.26 -7.82
N LEU A 302 15.51 -25.78 -7.15
CA LEU A 302 15.48 -25.89 -5.68
C LEU A 302 16.62 -26.71 -5.07
N PRO A 303 17.08 -27.84 -5.65
CA PRO A 303 18.15 -28.64 -5.06
C PRO A 303 19.44 -27.86 -4.79
N SER A 304 19.79 -26.90 -5.64
CA SER A 304 20.98 -26.05 -5.50
C SER A 304 20.73 -24.73 -4.77
N ARG A 305 19.48 -24.46 -4.32
CA ARG A 305 19.04 -23.17 -3.77
C ARG A 305 18.32 -23.28 -2.43
N GLN A 306 18.52 -24.36 -1.69
CA GLN A 306 17.81 -24.61 -0.44
C GLN A 306 17.96 -23.49 0.60
N ALA A 307 19.15 -22.88 0.70
CA ALA A 307 19.39 -21.78 1.65
C ALA A 307 18.58 -20.52 1.29
N GLU A 308 18.55 -20.14 0.01
CA GLU A 308 17.72 -19.04 -0.49
C GLU A 308 16.23 -19.37 -0.30
N TRP A 309 15.83 -20.59 -0.67
CA TRP A 309 14.45 -21.06 -0.55
C TRP A 309 13.94 -21.11 0.89
N ALA A 310 14.81 -21.28 1.89
CA ALA A 310 14.42 -21.26 3.30
C ALA A 310 14.19 -19.84 3.85
N VAL A 311 14.54 -18.80 3.10
CA VAL A 311 14.32 -17.40 3.44
C VAL A 311 13.03 -16.92 2.75
N ILE A 312 12.04 -16.57 3.56
CA ILE A 312 10.72 -16.13 3.08
C ILE A 312 10.50 -14.69 3.55
N PRO A 313 10.82 -13.70 2.72
CA PRO A 313 10.69 -12.29 3.07
C PRO A 313 9.30 -11.73 2.80
N ASP A 314 8.97 -10.63 3.48
CA ASP A 314 8.02 -9.64 2.96
C ASP A 314 8.79 -8.69 2.04
N VAL A 315 8.31 -8.47 0.81
CA VAL A 315 9.01 -7.65 -0.20
C VAL A 315 8.12 -6.49 -0.63
N PHE A 316 8.70 -5.30 -0.66
CA PHE A 316 8.10 -4.07 -1.17
C PHE A 316 9.00 -3.49 -2.25
N VAL A 317 8.41 -3.04 -3.34
CA VAL A 317 9.13 -2.45 -4.46
C VAL A 317 8.50 -1.13 -4.81
N SER A 318 9.24 -0.06 -4.55
CA SER A 318 8.79 1.32 -4.72
C SER A 318 9.53 1.95 -5.90
N VAL A 319 8.80 2.52 -6.84
CA VAL A 319 9.35 3.07 -8.08
C VAL A 319 8.99 4.54 -8.22
N PRO A 320 9.96 5.44 -8.42
CA PRO A 320 9.68 6.84 -8.72
C PRO A 320 9.10 6.96 -10.13
N VAL A 321 7.94 7.62 -10.23
CA VAL A 321 7.12 7.69 -11.43
C VAL A 321 6.60 9.10 -11.71
N GLN A 322 6.15 9.33 -12.93
CA GLN A 322 5.31 10.46 -13.32
C GLN A 322 3.93 9.94 -13.71
N TYR A 323 2.87 10.49 -13.14
CA TYR A 323 1.50 10.16 -13.53
C TYR A 323 0.98 11.18 -14.57
N ARG A 324 0.04 10.77 -15.42
CA ARG A 324 -0.51 11.62 -16.49
C ARG A 324 -1.81 12.33 -16.12
N SER A 325 -2.68 11.67 -15.36
CA SER A 325 -3.97 12.21 -14.92
C SER A 325 -4.35 11.56 -13.59
N MET A 326 -4.91 12.36 -12.68
CA MET A 326 -5.49 11.88 -11.43
C MET A 326 -6.75 11.05 -11.68
N ASP A 327 -7.56 11.41 -12.68
CA ASP A 327 -8.82 10.75 -12.98
C ASP A 327 -8.62 9.25 -13.27
N LEU A 328 -7.54 8.88 -13.96
CA LEU A 328 -7.19 7.48 -14.24
C LEU A 328 -6.87 6.65 -12.99
N LEU A 329 -6.52 7.32 -11.88
CA LEU A 329 -6.21 6.70 -10.60
C LEU A 329 -7.46 6.66 -9.70
N GLU A 330 -8.24 7.75 -9.68
CA GLU A 330 -9.49 7.84 -8.91
C GLU A 330 -10.58 6.90 -9.46
N ASP A 331 -10.65 6.75 -10.78
CA ASP A 331 -11.61 5.86 -11.47
C ASP A 331 -11.15 4.39 -11.51
N CYS A 332 -10.05 4.04 -10.84
CA CYS A 332 -9.52 2.67 -10.87
C CYS A 332 -10.53 1.69 -10.26
N PRO A 333 -11.00 0.66 -10.99
CA PRO A 333 -12.03 -0.27 -10.52
C PRO A 333 -11.48 -1.35 -9.57
N ALA A 334 -10.41 -1.05 -8.83
CA ALA A 334 -9.75 -1.99 -7.93
C ALA A 334 -10.73 -2.49 -6.85
N GLN A 335 -10.78 -3.80 -6.65
CA GLN A 335 -11.60 -4.39 -5.59
C GLN A 335 -11.07 -3.95 -4.22
N PRO A 336 -11.93 -3.57 -3.27
CA PRO A 336 -11.50 -3.21 -1.92
C PRO A 336 -10.74 -4.36 -1.24
N ASP A 337 -9.55 -4.07 -0.71
CA ASP A 337 -8.78 -5.01 0.11
C ASP A 337 -8.55 -4.42 1.51
N ARG A 338 -8.92 -5.17 2.55
CA ARG A 338 -8.82 -4.68 3.94
C ARG A 338 -7.38 -4.46 4.42
N LYS A 339 -6.44 -5.28 3.97
CA LYS A 339 -5.03 -5.18 4.35
C LYS A 339 -4.39 -3.97 3.66
N ALA A 340 -4.67 -3.79 2.37
CA ALA A 340 -4.24 -2.61 1.64
C ALA A 340 -4.83 -1.32 2.25
N ALA A 341 -6.13 -1.31 2.55
CA ALA A 341 -6.77 -0.15 3.19
C ALA A 341 -6.17 0.18 4.57
N ALA A 342 -5.82 -0.84 5.36
CA ALA A 342 -5.12 -0.65 6.63
C ALA A 342 -3.73 -0.04 6.42
N LEU A 343 -2.94 -0.58 5.49
CA LEU A 343 -1.62 -0.03 5.15
C LEU A 343 -1.71 1.43 4.71
N LEU A 344 -2.63 1.77 3.80
CA LEU A 344 -2.79 3.16 3.32
C LEU A 344 -3.17 4.10 4.46
N LYS A 345 -4.04 3.65 5.38
CA LYS A 345 -4.38 4.40 6.59
C LYS A 345 -3.19 4.60 7.51
N ASP A 346 -2.35 3.58 7.68
CA ASP A 346 -1.13 3.66 8.50
C ASP A 346 -0.12 4.62 7.85
N MET A 347 0.04 4.58 6.52
CA MET A 347 0.87 5.54 5.76
C MET A 347 0.34 6.97 5.87
N ASP A 348 -0.98 7.18 5.79
CA ASP A 348 -1.60 8.48 6.03
C ASP A 348 -1.33 8.96 7.45
N PHE A 349 -1.45 8.08 8.45
CA PHE A 349 -1.08 8.39 9.82
C PHE A 349 0.38 8.85 9.91
N ARG A 350 1.32 8.14 9.27
CA ARG A 350 2.74 8.56 9.25
C ARG A 350 2.91 9.96 8.66
N THR A 351 2.28 10.26 7.52
CA THR A 351 2.34 11.59 6.92
C THR A 351 1.85 12.70 7.85
N HIS A 352 0.75 12.47 8.58
CA HIS A 352 0.16 13.51 9.42
C HIS A 352 0.87 13.71 10.76
N TYR A 353 1.44 12.66 11.33
CA TYR A 353 1.99 12.68 12.69
C TYR A 353 3.52 12.62 12.76
N GLU A 354 4.19 12.04 11.76
CA GLU A 354 5.65 11.94 11.73
C GLU A 354 6.31 13.16 11.07
N ALA A 355 5.59 13.87 10.20
CA ALA A 355 6.02 15.14 9.63
C ALA A 355 5.32 16.30 10.35
N GLY A 356 6.01 17.43 10.58
CA GLY A 356 5.47 18.72 11.05
C GLY A 356 4.46 18.70 12.21
N VAL A 357 3.58 19.69 12.27
CA VAL A 357 2.53 19.78 13.31
C VAL A 357 1.29 18.96 12.91
N PRO A 358 0.71 18.13 13.80
CA PRO A 358 -0.51 17.38 13.53
C PRO A 358 -1.74 18.30 13.65
N SER A 359 -1.92 19.21 12.69
CA SER A 359 -3.03 20.16 12.62
C SER A 359 -3.72 20.13 11.25
N GLN A 360 -5.05 20.26 11.27
CA GLN A 360 -5.87 20.38 10.05
C GLN A 360 -6.10 21.85 9.62
N LEU A 361 -5.70 22.82 10.43
CA LEU A 361 -5.85 24.24 10.12
C LEU A 361 -4.77 24.70 9.13
N GLU A 362 -5.17 25.51 8.14
CA GLU A 362 -4.32 25.83 7.00
C GLU A 362 -3.00 26.48 7.39
N ASP A 363 -3.03 27.44 8.33
CA ASP A 363 -1.93 28.32 8.71
C ASP A 363 -1.15 27.87 9.97
N VAL A 364 -1.35 26.63 10.43
CA VAL A 364 -0.68 26.13 11.65
C VAL A 364 0.66 25.44 11.34
N ASP A 365 0.84 24.97 10.09
CA ASP A 365 2.03 24.25 9.68
C ASP A 365 2.44 24.58 8.23
N ASP A 366 3.24 25.63 8.10
CA ASP A 366 3.85 26.04 6.83
C ASP A 366 5.07 25.17 6.45
N LEU A 367 5.51 24.26 7.34
CA LEU A 367 6.77 23.51 7.20
C LEU A 367 6.59 22.13 6.54
N ALA A 368 5.35 21.67 6.33
CA ALA A 368 5.07 20.35 5.74
C ALA A 368 3.88 20.39 4.76
N GLY A 369 3.95 21.27 3.75
CA GLY A 369 2.92 21.44 2.73
C GLY A 369 2.53 20.14 2.00
N PHE A 370 3.49 19.23 1.80
CA PHE A 370 3.27 17.93 1.17
C PHE A 370 2.20 17.07 1.87
N LYS A 371 1.91 17.27 3.15
CA LYS A 371 0.93 16.46 3.90
C LYS A 371 -0.45 16.43 3.27
N ARG A 372 -0.91 17.56 2.74
CA ARG A 372 -2.23 17.71 2.13
C ARG A 372 -2.25 17.29 0.66
N ARG A 373 -1.07 17.21 0.06
CA ARG A 373 -0.89 16.94 -1.37
C ARG A 373 -0.62 15.48 -1.65
N ILE A 374 -0.03 14.74 -0.71
CA ILE A 374 0.17 13.31 -0.89
C ILE A 374 -1.19 12.61 -0.81
N LYS A 375 -1.62 12.01 -1.92
CA LYS A 375 -2.78 11.13 -1.99
C LYS A 375 -2.35 9.72 -2.40
N ARG A 376 -3.00 8.72 -1.82
CA ARG A 376 -2.68 7.30 -2.08
C ARG A 376 -3.88 6.56 -2.65
N TYR A 377 -3.64 5.79 -3.69
CA TYR A 377 -4.66 5.01 -4.40
C TYR A 377 -4.24 3.54 -4.47
N TYR A 378 -5.13 2.66 -4.05
CA TYR A 378 -4.96 1.23 -4.27
C TYR A 378 -5.34 0.87 -5.71
N LEU A 379 -4.44 0.22 -6.44
CA LEU A 379 -4.59 -0.12 -7.85
C LEU A 379 -4.98 -1.59 -8.06
N GLY A 380 -5.21 -2.34 -6.99
CA GLY A 380 -5.64 -3.73 -7.05
C GLY A 380 -4.47 -4.72 -7.02
N LYS A 381 -4.79 -5.96 -7.41
CA LYS A 381 -3.85 -7.08 -7.43
C LYS A 381 -3.52 -7.44 -8.87
N ILE A 382 -2.24 -7.70 -9.14
CA ILE A 382 -1.79 -8.12 -10.46
C ILE A 382 -0.99 -9.42 -10.36
N PRO A 383 -1.21 -10.40 -11.25
CA PRO A 383 -0.39 -11.60 -11.31
C PRO A 383 0.92 -11.29 -12.04
N VAL A 384 2.04 -11.50 -11.35
CA VAL A 384 3.38 -11.30 -11.90
C VAL A 384 4.14 -12.61 -11.99
N GLN A 385 5.08 -12.67 -12.93
CA GLN A 385 5.92 -13.81 -13.21
C GLN A 385 7.37 -13.35 -13.27
N ILE A 386 8.23 -14.01 -12.48
CA ILE A 386 9.69 -13.89 -12.62
C ILE A 386 10.19 -14.92 -13.63
N THR A 387 11.29 -14.58 -14.30
CA THR A 387 11.93 -15.46 -15.28
C THR A 387 13.38 -15.72 -14.91
N ARG A 388 13.99 -16.75 -15.53
CA ARG A 388 15.44 -16.93 -15.51
C ARG A 388 16.13 -15.74 -16.18
N GLU A 389 17.41 -15.56 -15.84
CA GLU A 389 18.24 -14.56 -16.50
C GLU A 389 18.34 -14.86 -17.99
N GLY A 390 18.11 -13.84 -18.82
CA GLY A 390 18.39 -13.92 -20.26
C GLY A 390 19.89 -14.07 -20.49
N THR A 391 20.28 -14.97 -21.39
CA THR A 391 21.67 -15.13 -21.82
C THR A 391 21.93 -14.30 -23.08
N VAL A 392 23.20 -14.20 -23.50
CA VAL A 392 23.58 -13.55 -24.77
C VAL A 392 22.86 -14.18 -25.97
N ASP A 393 22.43 -15.43 -25.85
CA ASP A 393 21.77 -16.16 -26.94
C ASP A 393 20.24 -16.00 -26.93
N CYS A 394 19.64 -15.55 -25.82
CA CYS A 394 18.19 -15.39 -25.67
C CYS A 394 17.74 -14.04 -25.10
N TYR A 395 18.56 -12.99 -25.22
CA TYR A 395 18.25 -11.66 -24.67
C TYR A 395 17.05 -10.96 -25.33
N ASP A 396 16.65 -11.40 -26.52
CA ASP A 396 15.48 -10.90 -27.27
C ASP A 396 14.17 -11.62 -26.88
N GLU A 397 14.22 -12.69 -26.08
CA GLU A 397 13.07 -13.46 -25.63
C GLU A 397 12.89 -13.36 -24.10
N ALA A 398 11.65 -13.50 -23.62
CA ALA A 398 11.42 -13.63 -22.18
C ALA A 398 12.01 -14.96 -21.69
N GLY A 399 12.82 -14.92 -20.63
CA GLY A 399 13.43 -16.12 -20.06
C GLY A 399 12.38 -17.12 -19.56
N ASP A 400 12.80 -18.36 -19.32
CA ASP A 400 11.88 -19.39 -18.80
C ASP A 400 11.24 -18.94 -17.48
N PRO A 401 9.90 -19.09 -17.32
CA PRO A 401 9.21 -18.69 -16.10
C PRO A 401 9.66 -19.53 -14.90
N ILE A 402 9.93 -18.90 -13.76
CA ILE A 402 10.27 -19.57 -12.51
C ILE A 402 9.04 -19.58 -11.60
N GLY A 403 8.51 -20.77 -11.31
CA GLY A 403 7.27 -20.93 -10.54
C GLY A 403 6.01 -20.52 -11.32
N ALA A 404 4.86 -20.69 -10.69
CA ALA A 404 3.58 -20.23 -11.23
C ALA A 404 3.41 -18.70 -11.07
N PRO A 405 2.57 -18.04 -11.90
CA PRO A 405 2.27 -16.62 -11.72
C PRO A 405 1.68 -16.36 -10.34
N ALA A 406 2.17 -15.31 -9.67
CA ALA A 406 1.74 -14.96 -8.33
C ALA A 406 1.24 -13.53 -8.26
N PHE A 407 0.10 -13.33 -7.60
CA PHE A 407 -0.45 -12.02 -7.30
C PHE A 407 0.43 -11.22 -6.35
N VAL A 408 0.56 -9.93 -6.65
CA VAL A 408 1.10 -8.89 -5.76
C VAL A 408 0.08 -7.76 -5.64
N ASP A 409 0.11 -7.05 -4.52
CA ASP A 409 -0.73 -5.89 -4.27
C ASP A 409 -0.05 -4.62 -4.79
N LEU A 410 -0.80 -3.74 -5.45
CA LEU A 410 -0.28 -2.50 -6.07
C LEU A 410 -1.00 -1.28 -5.50
N TYR A 411 -0.23 -0.24 -5.13
CA TYR A 411 -0.75 1.09 -4.81
C TYR A 411 0.17 2.17 -5.38
N ILE A 412 -0.34 3.39 -5.49
CA ILE A 412 0.43 4.56 -5.89
C ILE A 412 0.22 5.71 -4.92
N SER A 413 1.29 6.39 -4.56
CA SER A 413 1.28 7.66 -3.84
C SER A 413 1.61 8.78 -4.83
N ILE A 414 0.79 9.81 -4.92
CA ILE A 414 1.01 10.96 -5.80
C ILE A 414 1.09 12.25 -5.00
N ASP A 415 1.85 13.21 -5.49
CA ASP A 415 1.72 14.60 -5.08
C ASP A 415 0.68 15.28 -6.00
N THR A 416 -0.30 15.99 -5.46
CA THR A 416 -1.38 16.59 -6.27
C THR A 416 -0.99 17.87 -6.99
N ASP A 417 0.05 18.56 -6.53
CA ASP A 417 0.47 19.84 -7.15
C ASP A 417 1.50 19.62 -8.27
N SER A 418 2.30 18.57 -8.17
CA SER A 418 3.20 18.11 -9.23
C SER A 418 2.69 16.84 -9.90
N ASN A 419 3.32 16.42 -11.00
CA ASN A 419 3.01 15.15 -11.64
C ASN A 419 3.85 13.98 -11.08
N CYS A 420 4.46 14.16 -9.91
CA CYS A 420 5.33 13.16 -9.28
C CYS A 420 4.52 12.10 -8.54
N GLY A 421 5.04 10.88 -8.51
CA GLY A 421 4.48 9.83 -7.67
C GLY A 421 5.47 8.71 -7.38
N VAL A 422 5.03 7.80 -6.53
CA VAL A 422 5.73 6.57 -6.15
C VAL A 422 4.76 5.42 -6.35
N LEU A 423 5.06 4.55 -7.31
CA LEU A 423 4.33 3.32 -7.53
C LEU A 423 4.93 2.23 -6.66
N THR A 424 4.14 1.64 -5.77
CA THR A 424 4.62 0.59 -4.87
C THR A 424 3.81 -0.67 -5.06
N TRP A 425 4.49 -1.80 -5.24
CA TRP A 425 3.86 -3.11 -5.08
C TRP A 425 4.51 -3.88 -3.94
N TYR A 426 3.75 -4.79 -3.34
CA TYR A 426 4.25 -5.63 -2.26
C TYR A 426 3.77 -7.08 -2.34
N SER A 427 4.58 -7.97 -1.81
CA SER A 427 4.34 -9.40 -1.70
C SER A 427 4.72 -9.87 -0.30
N LEU A 428 3.71 -10.15 0.52
CA LEU A 428 3.91 -10.70 1.86
C LEU A 428 4.20 -12.20 1.78
N SER A 429 5.16 -12.67 2.56
CA SER A 429 5.67 -14.05 2.53
C SER A 429 5.94 -14.51 1.10
N SER A 430 6.78 -13.74 0.41
CA SER A 430 6.95 -13.73 -1.04
C SER A 430 7.09 -15.14 -1.64
N PRO A 431 6.32 -15.48 -2.68
CA PRO A 431 6.36 -16.78 -3.38
C PRO A 431 7.62 -16.97 -4.23
N PHE A 432 8.41 -15.93 -4.42
CA PHE A 432 9.52 -15.91 -5.36
C PHE A 432 10.86 -16.26 -4.69
N LEU A 433 11.80 -16.79 -5.48
CA LEU A 433 13.21 -16.76 -5.10
C LEU A 433 13.67 -15.30 -5.01
N ILE A 434 14.05 -14.86 -3.82
CA ILE A 434 14.28 -13.44 -3.53
C ILE A 434 15.36 -12.83 -4.44
N SER A 435 16.46 -13.54 -4.73
CA SER A 435 17.54 -12.99 -5.55
C SER A 435 17.13 -12.83 -7.03
N HIS A 436 16.38 -13.79 -7.57
CA HIS A 436 15.83 -13.68 -8.92
C HIS A 436 14.77 -12.60 -9.03
N LEU A 437 13.92 -12.46 -8.01
CA LEU A 437 12.95 -11.39 -7.95
C LEU A 437 13.66 -10.03 -8.04
N MET A 438 14.70 -9.83 -7.22
CA MET A 438 15.49 -8.60 -7.20
C MET A 438 16.16 -8.32 -8.56
N ASP A 439 16.79 -9.32 -9.17
CA ASP A 439 17.41 -9.17 -10.50
C ASP A 439 16.36 -8.80 -11.56
N ASN A 440 15.22 -9.51 -11.60
CA ASN A 440 14.11 -9.22 -12.53
C ASN A 440 13.59 -7.78 -12.37
N ILE A 441 13.51 -7.26 -11.14
CA ILE A 441 13.09 -5.88 -10.86
C ILE A 441 14.11 -4.88 -11.40
N ILE A 442 15.40 -5.05 -11.09
CA ILE A 442 16.44 -4.10 -11.49
C ILE A 442 16.67 -4.10 -13.01
N ARG A 443 16.57 -5.28 -13.65
CA ARG A 443 16.62 -5.39 -15.12
C ARG A 443 15.33 -4.94 -15.81
N ASN A 444 14.25 -4.68 -15.07
CA ASN A 444 12.92 -4.34 -15.56
C ASN A 444 12.28 -5.46 -16.41
N ASN A 445 12.53 -6.72 -16.06
CA ASN A 445 12.07 -7.92 -16.76
C ASN A 445 10.85 -8.59 -16.10
N LEU A 446 10.30 -7.99 -15.04
CA LEU A 446 9.09 -8.52 -14.42
C LEU A 446 7.91 -8.48 -15.41
N MET A 447 7.25 -9.62 -15.58
CA MET A 447 6.12 -9.76 -16.50
C MET A 447 4.80 -9.83 -15.74
N VAL A 448 3.77 -9.18 -16.27
CA VAL A 448 2.38 -9.29 -15.83
C VAL A 448 1.66 -10.30 -16.74
N VAL A 449 0.93 -11.24 -16.13
CA VAL A 449 0.24 -12.31 -16.85
C VAL A 449 -1.24 -11.96 -17.01
N GLY A 450 -1.69 -11.73 -18.24
CA GLY A 450 -3.10 -11.46 -18.56
C GLY A 450 -3.99 -12.68 -18.33
N ALA A 451 -5.30 -12.43 -18.19
CA ALA A 451 -6.29 -13.51 -18.05
C ALA A 451 -6.38 -14.44 -19.28
N ASP A 452 -5.96 -13.95 -20.44
CA ASP A 452 -5.82 -14.68 -21.70
C ASP A 452 -4.47 -15.44 -21.82
N GLY A 453 -3.62 -15.37 -20.78
CA GLY A 453 -2.26 -15.92 -20.80
C GLY A 453 -1.24 -15.05 -21.52
N SER A 454 -1.60 -13.82 -21.91
CA SER A 454 -0.64 -12.87 -22.48
C SER A 454 0.40 -12.45 -21.43
N HIS A 455 1.62 -12.16 -21.88
CA HIS A 455 2.69 -11.66 -21.01
C HIS A 455 3.04 -10.23 -21.44
N THR A 456 2.86 -9.27 -20.53
CA THR A 456 3.18 -7.85 -20.78
C THR A 456 4.24 -7.40 -19.79
N ASN A 457 5.21 -6.59 -20.21
CA ASN A 457 6.17 -5.99 -19.27
C ASN A 457 5.43 -5.18 -18.20
N PHE A 458 5.88 -5.26 -16.95
CA PHE A 458 5.23 -4.55 -15.83
C PHE A 458 5.07 -3.05 -16.08
N PHE A 459 6.08 -2.37 -16.62
CA PHE A 459 6.00 -0.93 -16.85
C PHE A 459 5.10 -0.57 -18.04
N ASP A 460 5.03 -1.43 -19.06
CA ASP A 460 4.08 -1.26 -20.17
C ASP A 460 2.64 -1.41 -19.66
N PHE A 461 2.39 -2.44 -18.84
CA PHE A 461 1.09 -2.68 -18.22
C PHE A 461 0.64 -1.47 -17.39
N VAL A 462 1.50 -0.95 -16.52
CA VAL A 462 1.15 0.19 -15.65
C VAL A 462 0.98 1.48 -16.46
N SER A 463 1.74 1.67 -17.54
CA SER A 463 1.56 2.83 -18.43
C SER A 463 0.24 2.80 -19.19
N LEU A 464 -0.15 1.62 -19.69
CA LEU A 464 -1.38 1.44 -20.45
C LEU A 464 -2.63 1.52 -19.57
N ASN A 465 -2.61 0.92 -18.38
CA ASN A 465 -3.78 0.83 -17.52
C ASN A 465 -3.96 2.02 -16.57
N TYR A 466 -2.87 2.64 -16.13
CA TYR A 466 -2.92 3.70 -15.09
C TYR A 466 -2.33 5.04 -15.55
N GLY A 467 -1.79 5.12 -16.77
CA GLY A 467 -1.17 6.35 -17.27
C GLY A 467 0.09 6.75 -16.50
N VAL A 468 0.79 5.79 -15.90
CA VAL A 468 1.97 6.02 -15.07
C VAL A 468 3.25 5.72 -15.88
N ILE A 469 4.29 6.53 -15.71
CA ILE A 469 5.56 6.37 -16.43
C ILE A 469 6.71 6.30 -15.44
N LYS A 470 7.56 5.28 -15.57
CA LYS A 470 8.81 5.16 -14.81
C LYS A 470 9.73 6.36 -15.02
N ARG A 471 10.31 6.88 -13.94
CA ARG A 471 11.25 8.02 -13.98
C ARG A 471 12.63 7.72 -13.37
N GLY A 472 12.74 6.83 -12.39
CA GLY A 472 14.03 6.45 -11.79
C GLY A 472 14.22 4.95 -11.62
N THR A 473 15.08 4.54 -10.69
CA THR A 473 15.35 3.12 -10.41
C THR A 473 14.40 2.59 -9.32
N PRO A 474 13.88 1.36 -9.47
CA PRO A 474 13.11 0.72 -8.40
C PRO A 474 13.95 0.59 -7.12
N LYS A 475 13.33 0.81 -5.97
CA LYS A 475 13.89 0.52 -4.64
C LYS A 475 13.20 -0.69 -4.05
N ILE A 476 13.99 -1.66 -3.61
CA ILE A 476 13.52 -2.94 -3.07
C ILE A 476 13.75 -2.90 -1.57
N PHE A 477 12.69 -3.06 -0.80
CA PHE A 477 12.74 -3.24 0.64
C PHE A 477 12.30 -4.66 0.98
N ALA A 478 13.21 -5.45 1.54
CA ALA A 478 12.92 -6.83 1.94
C ALA A 478 13.09 -7.00 3.44
N VAL A 479 12.02 -7.45 4.09
CA VAL A 479 11.96 -7.76 5.52
C VAL A 479 12.03 -9.27 5.69
N ILE A 480 13.10 -9.73 6.31
CA ILE A 480 13.41 -11.13 6.54
C ILE A 480 13.15 -11.42 8.03
N PRO A 481 12.13 -12.21 8.38
CA PRO A 481 11.76 -12.52 9.77
C PRO A 481 12.72 -13.55 10.41
N LYS A 482 14.02 -13.36 10.23
CA LYS A 482 15.10 -14.22 10.73
C LYS A 482 16.30 -13.39 11.14
N ALA A 483 17.16 -13.99 11.94
CA ALA A 483 18.48 -13.44 12.18
C ALA A 483 19.30 -13.44 10.87
N LYS A 484 20.18 -12.45 10.74
CA LYS A 484 21.11 -12.30 9.61
C LYS A 484 21.96 -13.56 9.33
N SER A 485 22.22 -14.38 10.36
CA SER A 485 22.96 -15.64 10.24
C SER A 485 22.28 -16.71 9.37
N CYS A 486 21.02 -16.52 8.96
CA CYS A 486 20.35 -17.42 8.01
C CYS A 486 20.97 -17.42 6.60
N LEU A 487 21.77 -16.41 6.26
CA LEU A 487 22.48 -16.30 4.99
C LEU A 487 23.97 -16.05 5.22
N LYS A 488 24.82 -16.55 4.31
CA LYS A 488 26.26 -16.22 4.28
C LYS A 488 26.44 -14.74 3.93
N SER A 489 27.52 -14.11 4.39
CA SER A 489 27.83 -12.71 4.05
C SER A 489 27.91 -12.47 2.54
N SER A 490 28.43 -13.42 1.75
CA SER A 490 28.46 -13.33 0.29
C SER A 490 27.06 -13.33 -0.34
N GLN A 491 26.12 -14.09 0.21
CA GLN A 491 24.72 -14.11 -0.25
C GLN A 491 24.02 -12.79 0.09
N ILE A 492 24.26 -12.23 1.29
CA ILE A 492 23.73 -10.90 1.65
C ILE A 492 24.31 -9.82 0.73
N ALA A 493 25.58 -9.93 0.35
CA ALA A 493 26.21 -9.03 -0.61
C ALA A 493 25.53 -9.10 -1.99
N SER A 494 25.24 -10.30 -2.50
CA SER A 494 24.48 -10.48 -3.76
C SER A 494 23.10 -9.83 -3.67
N LEU A 495 22.37 -10.03 -2.57
CA LEU A 495 21.07 -9.38 -2.37
C LEU A 495 21.17 -7.85 -2.32
N LEU A 496 22.18 -7.28 -1.65
CA LEU A 496 22.40 -5.82 -1.63
C LEU A 496 22.77 -5.25 -3.00
N ALA A 497 23.45 -6.03 -3.83
CA ALA A 497 23.72 -5.69 -5.23
C ALA A 497 22.51 -5.94 -6.15
N ALA A 498 21.44 -6.56 -5.64
CA ALA A 498 20.31 -7.08 -6.41
C ALA A 498 20.72 -8.08 -7.51
N GLU A 499 21.76 -8.86 -7.25
CA GLU A 499 22.25 -9.93 -8.12
C GLU A 499 21.72 -11.29 -7.66
N THR A 500 21.53 -12.20 -8.61
CA THR A 500 21.16 -13.59 -8.32
C THR A 500 22.20 -14.25 -7.42
N ILE A 501 21.75 -14.97 -6.40
CA ILE A 501 22.64 -15.79 -5.58
C ILE A 501 23.04 -17.01 -6.42
N TYR A 502 24.31 -17.13 -6.78
CA TYR A 502 24.78 -18.30 -7.53
C TYR A 502 25.13 -19.48 -6.59
N PRO A 503 24.85 -20.74 -6.98
CA PRO A 503 25.27 -21.91 -6.21
C PRO A 503 26.79 -21.97 -6.03
N ASP A 504 27.23 -22.56 -4.91
CA ASP A 504 28.64 -22.80 -4.63
C ASP A 504 29.29 -23.60 -5.78
N GLY A 505 30.26 -23.01 -6.49
CA GLY A 505 30.98 -23.65 -7.61
C GLY A 505 30.75 -23.05 -9.00
N GLU A 506 29.79 -22.13 -9.16
CA GLU A 506 29.70 -21.30 -10.36
C GLU A 506 30.75 -20.17 -10.33
N ASN A 507 31.46 -19.94 -11.44
CA ASN A 507 32.66 -19.09 -11.53
C ASN A 507 32.36 -17.57 -11.54
N PHE A 508 31.48 -17.10 -10.66
CA PHE A 508 31.28 -15.69 -10.39
C PHE A 508 31.88 -15.41 -9.01
N GLY A 509 33.03 -14.73 -8.96
CA GLY A 509 33.72 -14.45 -7.69
C GLY A 509 32.85 -13.69 -6.68
N GLU A 510 33.30 -13.59 -5.43
CA GLU A 510 32.55 -12.88 -4.38
C GLU A 510 32.57 -11.35 -4.59
N ILE A 511 31.50 -10.67 -4.16
CA ILE A 511 31.43 -9.21 -4.16
C ILE A 511 32.42 -8.66 -3.12
N VAL A 512 33.39 -7.86 -3.61
CA VAL A 512 34.44 -7.23 -2.79
C VAL A 512 34.27 -5.71 -2.64
N ASP A 513 33.11 -5.18 -3.02
CA ASP A 513 32.80 -3.75 -2.87
C ASP A 513 32.89 -3.33 -1.40
N ARG A 514 33.65 -2.26 -1.13
CA ARG A 514 33.99 -1.85 0.24
C ARG A 514 32.77 -1.35 1.01
N GLU A 515 31.83 -0.67 0.35
CA GLU A 515 30.64 -0.13 1.00
C GLU A 515 29.69 -1.27 1.38
N ILE A 516 29.47 -2.21 0.47
CA ILE A 516 28.67 -3.41 0.73
C ILE A 516 29.27 -4.23 1.87
N VAL A 517 30.56 -4.56 1.80
CA VAL A 517 31.24 -5.37 2.83
C VAL A 517 31.23 -4.67 4.18
N ALA A 518 31.42 -3.35 4.24
CA ALA A 518 31.34 -2.59 5.47
C ALA A 518 29.92 -2.60 6.08
N ALA A 519 28.89 -2.40 5.26
CA ALA A 519 27.49 -2.45 5.70
C ALA A 519 27.13 -3.82 6.28
N ILE A 520 27.57 -4.90 5.63
CA ILE A 520 27.37 -6.27 6.10
C ILE A 520 28.22 -6.54 7.34
N SER A 521 29.41 -5.98 7.51
CA SER A 521 30.24 -6.30 8.68
C SER A 521 29.72 -5.69 9.98
N SER A 522 28.82 -4.70 9.90
CA SER A 522 28.18 -4.09 11.06
C SER A 522 27.24 -5.08 11.79
N GLU A 523 27.15 -4.97 13.12
CA GLU A 523 26.28 -5.81 13.94
C GLU A 523 24.79 -5.42 13.80
N LYS A 524 24.50 -4.13 13.75
CA LYS A 524 23.14 -3.57 13.63
C LYS A 524 22.90 -2.80 12.32
N GLY A 525 23.97 -2.58 11.55
CA GLY A 525 23.92 -1.84 10.29
C GLY A 525 23.44 -0.40 10.50
N MET A 526 22.31 -0.06 9.89
CA MET A 526 21.65 1.25 9.90
C MET A 526 20.48 1.32 10.90
N GLY A 527 20.21 0.24 11.63
CA GLY A 527 19.11 0.19 12.62
C GLY A 527 19.31 1.23 13.72
N GLN A 528 18.29 2.07 13.96
CA GLN A 528 18.30 3.05 15.06
C GLN A 528 17.86 2.44 16.39
N TYR A 529 17.20 1.29 16.34
CA TYR A 529 16.75 0.52 17.48
C TYR A 529 17.37 -0.89 17.42
N ASP A 530 17.51 -1.53 18.57
CA ASP A 530 18.17 -2.84 18.71
C ASP A 530 17.33 -4.03 18.20
N ARG A 531 16.15 -3.75 17.61
CA ARG A 531 15.17 -4.73 17.11
C ARG A 531 15.58 -5.47 15.84
N ALA A 532 16.37 -4.85 14.97
CA ALA A 532 16.69 -5.41 13.66
C ALA A 532 18.12 -5.08 13.22
N PHE A 533 18.67 -5.94 12.36
CA PHE A 533 19.83 -5.59 11.54
C PHE A 533 19.33 -5.04 10.21
N VAL A 534 19.69 -3.79 9.88
CA VAL A 534 19.25 -3.13 8.64
C VAL A 534 20.47 -2.74 7.82
N CYS A 535 20.50 -3.06 6.54
CA CYS A 535 21.54 -2.54 5.64
C CYS A 535 20.93 -2.12 4.31
N ALA A 536 21.52 -1.12 3.68
CA ALA A 536 21.07 -0.63 2.39
C ALA A 536 22.25 -0.32 1.48
N TYR A 537 22.07 -0.54 0.19
CA TYR A 537 23.03 -0.19 -0.84
C TYR A 537 22.31 0.10 -2.16
N SER A 538 22.52 1.29 -2.72
CA SER A 538 22.00 1.75 -4.01
C SER A 538 20.48 1.62 -4.16
N ASN A 539 19.96 0.45 -4.50
CA ASN A 539 18.54 0.22 -4.74
C ASN A 539 17.88 -0.70 -3.71
N VAL A 540 18.65 -1.30 -2.79
CA VAL A 540 18.14 -2.34 -1.89
C VAL A 540 18.25 -1.91 -0.44
N VAL A 541 17.21 -2.22 0.33
CA VAL A 541 17.17 -2.17 1.79
C VAL A 541 16.82 -3.58 2.28
N LEU A 542 17.69 -4.18 3.08
CA LEU A 542 17.45 -5.46 3.74
C LEU A 542 17.27 -5.22 5.23
N GLN A 543 16.23 -5.82 5.81
CA GLN A 543 15.95 -5.78 7.23
C GLN A 543 15.79 -7.20 7.76
N PHE A 544 16.65 -7.59 8.70
CA PHE A 544 16.60 -8.88 9.36
C PHE A 544 16.05 -8.69 10.78
N THR A 545 14.85 -9.23 11.03
CA THR A 545 14.11 -9.04 12.27
C THR A 545 13.73 -10.42 12.85
N PRO A 546 14.55 -11.00 13.75
CA PRO A 546 14.32 -12.36 14.26
C PRO A 546 13.03 -12.51 15.08
N ASP A 547 12.56 -11.43 15.70
CA ASP A 547 11.36 -11.44 16.55
C ASP A 547 10.09 -10.98 15.79
N PHE A 548 10.13 -10.97 14.45
CA PHE A 548 9.02 -10.50 13.62
C PHE A 548 7.94 -11.56 13.43
N GLN A 549 7.15 -11.78 14.48
CA GLN A 549 6.05 -12.74 14.53
C GLN A 549 4.73 -11.99 14.70
N ALA A 550 3.99 -11.81 13.61
CA ALA A 550 2.78 -10.99 13.64
C ALA A 550 1.80 -11.35 12.51
N THR A 551 0.56 -10.86 12.64
CA THR A 551 -0.48 -10.98 11.60
C THR A 551 -0.06 -10.25 10.32
N LEU A 552 -0.67 -10.54 9.17
CA LEU A 552 -0.36 -9.81 7.92
C LEU A 552 -0.57 -8.30 8.08
N ARG A 553 -1.61 -7.90 8.81
CA ARG A 553 -1.92 -6.50 9.06
C ARG A 553 -0.86 -5.84 9.95
N ASP A 554 -0.47 -6.51 11.03
CA ASP A 554 0.51 -5.95 11.96
C ASP A 554 1.89 -5.84 11.32
N ARG A 555 2.28 -6.82 10.49
CA ARG A 555 3.51 -6.73 9.69
C ARG A 555 3.52 -5.49 8.78
N LEU A 556 2.42 -5.23 8.07
CA LEU A 556 2.28 -4.01 7.26
C LEU A 556 2.32 -2.73 8.11
N CYS A 557 1.66 -2.72 9.26
CA CYS A 557 1.65 -1.58 10.18
C CYS A 557 3.05 -1.27 10.73
N GLU A 558 3.81 -2.30 11.13
CA GLU A 558 5.18 -2.14 11.61
C GLU A 558 6.09 -1.58 10.51
N GLU A 559 5.95 -2.05 9.27
CA GLU A 559 6.80 -1.63 8.16
C GLU A 559 6.36 -0.32 7.47
N SER A 560 5.17 0.19 7.79
CA SER A 560 4.66 1.47 7.28
C SER A 560 5.62 2.64 7.51
N ILE A 561 6.41 2.61 8.58
CA ILE A 561 7.36 3.68 8.91
C ILE A 561 8.54 3.72 7.91
N THR A 562 9.12 2.57 7.57
CA THR A 562 10.21 2.47 6.60
C THR A 562 9.70 2.76 5.19
N LEU A 563 8.49 2.28 4.86
CA LEU A 563 7.83 2.59 3.60
C LEU A 563 7.56 4.08 3.44
N PHE A 564 7.12 4.76 4.50
CA PHE A 564 6.95 6.22 4.51
C PHE A 564 8.26 6.95 4.22
N TYR A 565 9.39 6.54 4.83
CA TYR A 565 10.68 7.14 4.52
C TYR A 565 11.08 6.93 3.06
N ILE A 566 10.93 5.72 2.53
CA ILE A 566 11.23 5.40 1.14
C ILE A 566 10.33 6.22 0.19
N GLU A 567 9.04 6.35 0.51
CA GLU A 567 8.08 7.13 -0.29
C GLU A 567 8.51 8.60 -0.44
N LEU A 568 8.84 9.28 0.67
CA LEU A 568 9.26 10.68 0.61
C LEU A 568 10.55 10.86 -0.20
N ILE A 569 11.51 9.95 -0.02
CA ILE A 569 12.77 9.97 -0.77
C ILE A 569 12.53 9.74 -2.27
N LEU A 570 11.57 8.90 -2.63
CA LEU A 570 11.27 8.62 -4.03
C LEU A 570 10.40 9.69 -4.70
N LEU A 571 9.63 10.48 -3.94
CA LEU A 571 9.02 11.70 -4.46
C LEU A 571 10.10 12.73 -4.85
N GLU A 572 11.14 12.87 -4.04
CA GLU A 572 12.32 13.68 -4.38
C GLU A 572 13.03 13.13 -5.63
N GLU A 573 13.28 11.82 -5.69
CA GLU A 573 13.90 11.19 -6.87
C GLU A 573 13.06 11.39 -8.14
N ALA A 574 11.74 11.23 -8.05
CA ALA A 574 10.83 11.46 -9.17
C ALA A 574 10.94 12.90 -9.68
N ALA A 575 10.96 13.89 -8.79
CA ALA A 575 11.12 15.30 -9.14
C ALA A 575 12.44 15.56 -9.88
N ILE A 576 13.56 15.06 -9.35
CA ILE A 576 14.89 15.20 -9.95
C ILE A 576 14.91 14.59 -11.36
N GLN A 577 14.40 13.37 -11.52
CA GLN A 577 14.43 12.64 -12.78
C GLN A 577 13.49 13.23 -13.84
N ILE A 578 12.33 13.75 -13.44
CA ILE A 578 11.40 14.45 -14.34
C ILE A 578 12.07 15.72 -14.87
N ALA A 579 12.59 16.56 -13.97
CA ALA A 579 13.24 17.81 -14.34
C ALA A 579 14.46 17.57 -15.25
N ASP A 580 15.34 16.65 -14.87
CA ASP A 580 16.54 16.32 -15.67
C ASP A 580 16.18 15.89 -17.10
N ARG A 581 15.17 15.02 -17.23
CA ARG A 581 14.71 14.54 -18.53
C ARG A 581 14.12 15.66 -19.39
N GLU A 582 13.35 16.56 -18.79
CA GLU A 582 12.78 17.72 -19.51
C GLU A 582 13.88 18.70 -19.96
N ILE A 583 14.87 18.96 -19.10
CA ILE A 583 16.05 19.76 -19.43
C ILE A 583 16.83 19.16 -20.60
N ILE A 584 17.17 17.87 -20.53
CA ILE A 584 17.90 17.18 -21.59
C ILE A 584 17.10 17.19 -22.89
N ARG A 585 15.79 16.92 -22.82
CA ARG A 585 14.91 16.95 -23.99
C ARG A 585 14.89 18.33 -24.65
N LEU A 586 14.81 19.39 -23.86
CA LEU A 586 14.80 20.76 -24.36
C LEU A 586 16.13 21.10 -25.06
N ILE A 587 17.27 20.86 -24.40
CA ILE A 587 18.61 21.20 -24.91
C ILE A 587 18.95 20.39 -26.18
N THR A 588 18.54 19.12 -26.25
CA THR A 588 18.83 18.24 -27.39
C THR A 588 17.84 18.41 -28.55
N SER A 589 16.69 19.03 -28.32
CA SER A 589 15.69 19.23 -29.37
C SER A 589 16.21 20.21 -30.44
N LYS A 590 16.20 19.77 -31.71
CA LYS A 590 16.51 20.64 -32.86
C LYS A 590 15.36 21.56 -33.25
N ALA A 591 14.20 21.43 -32.59
CA ALA A 591 12.92 21.97 -33.05
C ALA A 591 12.61 23.38 -32.53
N VAL A 592 13.29 23.87 -31.49
CA VAL A 592 13.02 25.19 -30.90
C VAL A 592 13.92 26.25 -31.53
N ASP A 593 13.62 26.59 -32.78
CA ASP A 593 14.35 27.63 -33.53
C ASP A 593 14.07 29.04 -32.95
N GLU A 594 12.87 29.26 -32.41
CA GLU A 594 12.46 30.56 -31.89
C GLU A 594 12.83 30.74 -30.40
N PRO A 595 13.61 31.79 -30.05
CA PRO A 595 14.02 32.05 -28.67
C PRO A 595 12.87 32.16 -27.67
N VAL A 596 11.75 32.80 -28.03
CA VAL A 596 10.62 33.01 -27.10
C VAL A 596 9.96 31.70 -26.67
N GLU A 597 9.82 30.76 -27.60
CA GLU A 597 9.26 29.43 -27.31
C GLU A 597 10.20 28.63 -26.39
N PHE A 598 11.51 28.79 -26.56
CA PHE A 598 12.50 28.21 -25.65
C PHE A 598 12.35 28.76 -24.23
N LEU A 599 12.20 30.09 -24.07
CA LEU A 599 12.05 30.71 -22.74
C LEU A 599 10.79 30.21 -22.01
N LYS A 600 9.66 30.10 -22.73
CA LYS A 600 8.42 29.54 -22.16
C LYS A 600 8.59 28.09 -21.68
N GLN A 601 9.32 27.28 -22.45
CA GLN A 601 9.59 25.89 -22.06
C GLN A 601 10.52 25.82 -20.84
N VAL A 602 11.51 26.71 -20.73
CA VAL A 602 12.36 26.81 -19.53
C VAL A 602 11.55 27.24 -18.30
N GLU A 603 10.70 28.25 -18.44
CA GLU A 603 9.79 28.72 -17.37
C GLU A 603 8.89 27.58 -16.89
N ASN A 604 8.25 26.83 -17.79
CA ASN A 604 7.43 25.68 -17.43
C ASN A 604 8.20 24.60 -16.67
N ILE A 605 9.45 24.31 -17.04
CA ILE A 605 10.29 23.34 -16.33
C ILE A 605 10.57 23.81 -14.91
N TYR A 606 10.95 25.09 -14.73
CA TYR A 606 11.22 25.64 -13.40
C TYR A 606 9.95 25.74 -12.54
N ASP A 607 8.82 26.14 -13.12
CA ASP A 607 7.54 26.20 -12.43
C ASP A 607 7.12 24.81 -11.96
N ASN A 608 7.24 23.77 -12.80
CA ASN A 608 6.90 22.41 -12.40
C ASN A 608 7.87 21.85 -11.35
N PHE A 609 9.16 22.13 -11.48
CA PHE A 609 10.15 21.66 -10.51
C PHE A 609 10.02 22.37 -9.15
N SER A 610 9.72 23.67 -9.12
CA SER A 610 9.55 24.44 -7.88
C SER A 610 8.39 23.95 -7.01
N LYS A 611 7.34 23.38 -7.61
CA LYS A 611 6.22 22.75 -6.86
C LYS A 611 6.68 21.60 -5.97
N THR A 612 7.83 20.99 -6.27
CA THR A 612 8.38 19.84 -5.55
C THR A 612 9.33 20.21 -4.39
N ILE A 613 9.49 21.51 -4.09
CA ILE A 613 10.47 22.02 -3.13
C ILE A 613 10.38 21.39 -1.74
N ASP A 614 9.17 21.02 -1.30
CA ASP A 614 8.96 20.40 0.01
C ASP A 614 9.59 19.00 0.14
N PHE A 615 9.93 18.36 -0.98
CA PHE A 615 10.62 17.06 -0.98
C PHE A 615 12.15 17.21 -0.95
N TRP A 616 12.70 18.41 -1.13
CA TRP A 616 14.15 18.61 -1.18
C TRP A 616 14.77 18.66 0.21
N ASP A 617 14.01 19.15 1.20
CA ASP A 617 14.36 19.12 2.61
C ASP A 617 13.27 18.41 3.42
N ILE A 618 13.26 17.07 3.36
CA ILE A 618 12.32 16.25 4.12
C ILE A 618 12.58 16.45 5.62
N GLN A 619 11.66 17.13 6.29
CA GLN A 619 11.69 17.33 7.74
C GLN A 619 10.67 16.44 8.44
N VAL A 620 11.14 15.67 9.42
CA VAL A 620 10.31 14.83 10.30
C VAL A 620 10.54 15.18 11.76
N ASN A 621 9.53 14.89 12.58
CA ASN A 621 9.47 15.32 13.98
C ASN A 621 10.53 14.66 14.87
N TYR A 622 10.84 13.38 14.62
CA TYR A 622 11.77 12.62 15.44
C TYR A 622 13.20 12.65 14.87
N PRO A 623 14.23 12.97 15.68
CA PRO A 623 15.62 12.97 15.23
C PRO A 623 16.11 11.61 14.71
N THR A 624 15.63 10.51 15.30
CA THR A 624 15.96 9.15 14.83
C THR A 624 15.39 8.88 13.45
N SER A 625 14.16 9.32 13.18
CA SER A 625 13.53 9.24 11.86
C SER A 625 14.27 10.09 10.83
N GLN A 626 14.68 11.32 11.19
CA GLN A 626 15.49 12.17 10.32
C GLN A 626 16.81 11.47 9.97
N LYS A 627 17.46 10.85 10.96
CA LYS A 627 18.70 10.10 10.75
C LYS A 627 18.50 8.91 9.80
N SER A 628 17.41 8.15 9.96
CA SER A 628 17.06 7.04 9.07
C SER A 628 16.85 7.52 7.63
N ILE A 629 16.11 8.62 7.43
CA ILE A 629 15.90 9.23 6.11
C ILE A 629 17.24 9.64 5.49
N ASP A 630 18.10 10.34 6.22
CA ASP A 630 19.40 10.78 5.71
C ASP A 630 20.29 9.60 5.28
N MET A 631 20.30 8.53 6.08
CA MET A 631 21.07 7.33 5.79
C MET A 631 20.53 6.60 4.55
N LEU A 632 19.20 6.53 4.38
CA LEU A 632 18.57 5.96 3.19
C LEU A 632 18.81 6.85 1.94
N ARG A 633 18.66 8.18 2.06
CA ARG A 633 18.96 9.14 0.97
C ARG A 633 20.40 9.00 0.48
N GLN A 634 21.34 8.81 1.41
CA GLN A 634 22.73 8.55 1.09
C GLN A 634 22.91 7.19 0.40
N ALA A 635 22.32 6.12 0.93
CA ALA A 635 22.42 4.79 0.33
C ALA A 635 21.84 4.77 -1.11
N PHE A 636 20.74 5.49 -1.34
CA PHE A 636 20.08 5.62 -2.64
C PHE A 636 20.74 6.62 -3.60
N LYS A 637 21.84 7.26 -3.16
CA LYS A 637 22.63 8.21 -3.95
C LYS A 637 21.82 9.40 -4.50
N ILE A 638 20.83 9.86 -3.73
CA ILE A 638 19.92 10.94 -4.16
C ILE A 638 20.67 12.26 -4.34
N LYS A 639 21.66 12.54 -3.49
CA LYS A 639 22.49 13.75 -3.59
C LYS A 639 23.33 13.76 -4.86
N GLU A 640 23.86 12.62 -5.28
CA GLU A 640 24.59 12.47 -6.54
C GLU A 640 23.69 12.70 -7.74
N GLN A 641 22.45 12.18 -7.71
CA GLN A 641 21.46 12.41 -8.77
C GLN A 641 21.09 13.90 -8.87
N LEU A 642 20.83 14.55 -7.73
CA LEU A 642 20.56 15.99 -7.67
C LEU A 642 21.73 16.80 -8.24
N ALA A 643 22.96 16.47 -7.86
CA ALA A 643 24.16 17.15 -8.36
C ALA A 643 24.35 16.95 -9.88
N PHE A 644 23.94 15.80 -10.43
CA PHE A 644 23.95 15.57 -11.88
C PHE A 644 22.92 16.45 -12.59
N MET A 645 21.68 16.50 -12.12
CA MET A 645 20.62 17.37 -12.67
C MET A 645 21.02 18.85 -12.60
N GLN A 646 21.62 19.31 -11.48
CA GLN A 646 22.10 20.69 -11.33
C GLN A 646 23.15 21.07 -12.40
N ARG A 647 23.98 20.12 -12.86
CA ARG A 647 24.92 20.36 -13.98
C ARG A 647 24.17 20.57 -15.29
N ASN A 648 23.14 19.78 -15.56
CA ASN A 648 22.33 19.93 -16.77
C ASN A 648 21.50 21.22 -16.74
N GLN A 649 21.00 21.61 -15.56
CA GLN A 649 20.36 22.90 -15.32
C GLN A 649 21.31 24.07 -15.62
N ALA A 650 22.58 24.02 -15.18
CA ALA A 650 23.56 25.06 -15.49
C ALA A 650 23.85 25.18 -17.00
N GLN A 651 23.85 24.06 -17.73
CA GLN A 651 23.95 24.08 -19.20
C GLN A 651 22.71 24.72 -19.84
N MET A 652 21.50 24.39 -19.36
CA MET A 652 20.26 25.02 -19.81
C MET A 652 20.29 26.54 -19.61
N GLN A 653 20.75 26.99 -18.44
CA GLN A 653 20.86 28.42 -18.13
C GLN A 653 21.82 29.14 -19.09
N THR A 654 22.95 28.51 -19.43
CA THR A 654 23.89 29.07 -20.41
C THR A 654 23.24 29.25 -21.80
N VAL A 655 22.42 28.28 -22.22
CA VAL A 655 21.67 28.36 -23.49
C VAL A 655 20.58 29.43 -23.40
N PHE A 656 19.87 29.51 -22.28
CA PHE A 656 18.86 30.53 -21.99
C PHE A 656 19.45 31.95 -22.11
N ASP A 657 20.54 32.23 -21.40
CA ASP A 657 21.20 33.53 -21.41
C ASP A 657 21.65 33.92 -22.83
N THR A 658 22.21 32.96 -23.58
CA THR A 658 22.60 33.16 -24.98
C THR A 658 21.41 33.51 -25.88
N LYS A 659 20.24 32.91 -25.64
CA LYS A 659 19.02 33.17 -26.42
C LYS A 659 18.40 34.53 -26.06
N CYS A 660 18.40 34.91 -24.79
CA CYS A 660 18.02 36.26 -24.33
C CYS A 660 18.90 37.34 -24.99
N ASP A 661 20.22 37.16 -24.97
CA ASP A 661 21.17 38.05 -25.64
C ASP A 661 20.87 38.23 -27.15
N ILE A 662 20.40 37.17 -27.82
CA ILE A 662 20.01 37.24 -29.24
C ILE A 662 18.73 38.06 -29.41
N ILE A 663 17.74 37.91 -28.52
CA ILE A 663 16.50 38.70 -28.53
C ILE A 663 16.83 40.17 -28.30
N ASP A 664 17.56 40.49 -27.24
CA ASP A 664 17.92 41.86 -26.87
C ASP A 664 18.69 42.56 -28.00
N ARG A 665 19.64 41.85 -28.64
CA ARG A 665 20.34 42.35 -29.82
C ARG A 665 19.44 42.55 -31.04
N ASN A 666 18.37 41.78 -31.18
CA ASN A 666 17.43 41.94 -32.28
C ASN A 666 16.44 43.08 -32.00
N ASP A 667 15.99 43.24 -30.76
CA ASP A 667 15.09 44.33 -30.36
C ASP A 667 15.82 45.67 -30.35
N SER A 668 17.07 45.73 -29.88
CA SER A 668 17.94 46.90 -30.05
C SER A 668 18.08 47.28 -31.54
N LYS A 669 18.33 46.32 -32.44
CA LYS A 669 18.38 46.61 -33.89
C LYS A 669 17.04 47.12 -34.43
N ARG A 670 15.91 46.60 -33.94
CA ARG A 670 14.58 47.06 -34.35
C ARG A 670 14.34 48.48 -33.87
N MET A 671 14.64 48.78 -32.61
CA MET A 671 14.55 50.11 -32.02
C MET A 671 15.41 51.12 -32.77
N ASP A 672 16.67 50.78 -33.07
CA ASP A 672 17.57 51.61 -33.88
C ASP A 672 17.01 51.87 -35.27
N THR A 673 16.38 50.86 -35.88
CA THR A 673 15.76 51.00 -37.21
C THR A 673 14.52 51.89 -37.16
N SER A 674 13.69 51.77 -36.12
CA SER A 674 12.53 52.64 -35.90
C SER A 674 12.94 54.10 -35.63
N LEU A 675 13.94 54.31 -34.77
CA LEU A 675 14.51 55.64 -34.52
C LEU A 675 15.08 56.26 -35.81
N ALA A 676 15.79 55.47 -36.62
CA ALA A 676 16.27 55.92 -37.92
C ALA A 676 15.13 56.38 -38.85
N ILE A 677 14.02 55.64 -38.91
CA ILE A 677 12.84 56.00 -39.72
C ILE A 677 12.20 57.29 -39.19
N ILE A 678 12.04 57.43 -37.88
CA ILE A 678 11.50 58.65 -37.24
C ILE A 678 12.41 59.86 -37.51
N SER A 679 13.73 59.69 -37.39
CA SER A 679 14.68 60.77 -37.71
C SER A 679 14.59 61.22 -39.16
N ILE A 680 14.41 60.29 -40.10
CA ILE A 680 14.22 60.63 -41.52
C ILE A 680 12.89 61.38 -41.72
N LEU A 681 11.79 60.93 -41.12
CA LEU A 681 10.49 61.61 -41.18
C LEU A 681 10.56 63.03 -40.59
N ALA A 682 11.27 63.23 -39.48
CA ALA A 682 11.47 64.54 -38.86
C ALA A 682 12.26 65.50 -39.78
N ILE A 683 13.27 65.00 -40.49
CA ILE A 683 14.02 65.80 -41.48
C ILE A 683 13.10 66.25 -42.62
N PHE A 684 12.23 65.37 -43.12
CA PHE A 684 11.26 65.73 -44.16
C PHE A 684 10.20 66.72 -43.66
N SER A 685 9.72 66.59 -42.42
CA SER A 685 8.81 67.56 -41.81
C SER A 685 9.46 68.94 -41.71
N ALA A 686 10.68 69.02 -41.16
CA ALA A 686 11.42 70.28 -41.04
C ALA A 686 11.72 70.93 -42.40
N TRP A 687 11.87 70.11 -43.46
CA TRP A 687 12.01 70.62 -44.81
C TRP A 687 10.73 71.24 -45.34
N ILE A 688 9.57 70.59 -45.15
CA ILE A 688 8.27 71.14 -45.55
C ILE A 688 8.01 72.45 -44.81
N ASP A 689 8.21 72.47 -43.48
CA ASP A 689 8.03 73.67 -42.66
C ASP A 689 8.98 74.80 -43.09
N GLY A 690 10.25 74.48 -43.39
CA GLY A 690 11.22 75.46 -43.88
C GLY A 690 10.91 75.95 -45.30
N TYR A 691 10.38 75.09 -46.17
CA TYR A 691 9.97 75.43 -47.53
C TYR A 691 8.78 76.40 -47.52
N ASP A 692 7.79 76.12 -46.66
CA ASP A 692 6.62 76.96 -46.46
C ASP A 692 6.98 78.29 -45.77
N TYR A 693 7.88 78.25 -44.78
CA TYR A 693 8.38 79.47 -44.13
C TYR A 693 9.10 80.40 -45.11
N ILE A 694 9.99 79.87 -45.97
CA ILE A 694 10.66 80.68 -47.01
C ILE A 694 9.65 81.22 -48.03
N ALA A 695 8.53 80.51 -48.29
CA ALA A 695 7.47 81.00 -49.16
C ALA A 695 6.77 82.25 -48.60
N THR A 696 6.72 82.41 -47.27
CA THR A 696 6.15 83.62 -46.63
C THR A 696 7.01 84.88 -46.76
N TRP A 697 8.24 84.78 -47.27
CA TRP A 697 9.15 85.93 -47.46
C TRP A 697 8.91 86.71 -48.76
N SER A 698 7.73 86.57 -49.37
CA SER A 698 7.32 87.26 -50.60
C SER A 698 7.41 88.79 -50.51
N ASP A 699 7.33 89.33 -49.30
CA ASP A 699 7.35 90.77 -49.04
C ASP A 699 8.79 91.33 -48.94
N VAL A 700 9.79 90.46 -48.82
CA VAL A 700 11.21 90.82 -48.62
C VAL A 700 12.09 90.43 -49.81
N PHE A 701 11.75 89.34 -50.52
CA PHE A 701 12.52 88.84 -51.65
C PHE A 701 11.65 88.64 -52.91
N SER A 702 12.25 88.82 -54.09
CA SER A 702 11.55 88.54 -55.35
C SER A 702 11.31 87.03 -55.53
N GLY A 703 10.25 86.67 -56.28
CA GLY A 703 9.86 85.25 -56.46
C GLY A 703 10.98 84.36 -57.03
N SER A 704 11.90 84.91 -57.82
CA SER A 704 13.08 84.17 -58.31
C SER A 704 14.10 83.86 -57.21
N VAL A 705 14.27 84.75 -56.23
CA VAL A 705 15.16 84.57 -55.07
C VAL A 705 14.55 83.57 -54.08
N ILE A 706 13.24 83.62 -53.85
CA ILE A 706 12.51 82.63 -53.03
C ILE A 706 12.65 81.23 -53.61
N HIS A 707 12.45 81.07 -54.93
CA HIS A 707 12.64 79.79 -55.60
C HIS A 707 14.10 79.28 -55.52
N LEU A 708 15.08 80.18 -55.58
CA LEU A 708 16.49 79.83 -55.41
C LEU A 708 16.77 79.35 -53.98
N LEU A 709 16.27 80.06 -52.97
CA LEU A 709 16.43 79.69 -51.55
C LEU A 709 15.75 78.37 -51.23
N GLN A 710 14.55 78.12 -51.75
CA GLN A 710 13.86 76.83 -51.63
C GLN A 710 14.63 75.69 -52.29
N ARG A 711 15.27 75.92 -53.45
CA ARG A 711 16.16 74.94 -54.08
C ARG A 711 17.42 74.68 -53.26
N ILE A 712 18.02 75.72 -52.69
CA ILE A 712 19.19 75.58 -51.82
C ILE A 712 18.83 74.79 -50.55
N LEU A 713 17.67 75.09 -49.93
CA LEU A 713 17.15 74.34 -48.80
C LEU A 713 16.90 72.88 -49.17
N PHE A 714 16.25 72.62 -50.30
CA PHE A 714 16.02 71.26 -50.80
C PHE A 714 17.32 70.49 -51.03
N VAL A 715 18.33 71.10 -51.66
CA VAL A 715 19.64 70.47 -51.87
C VAL A 715 20.36 70.25 -50.54
N GLY A 716 20.30 71.21 -49.61
CA GLY A 716 20.86 71.09 -48.27
C GLY A 716 20.26 69.93 -47.49
N VAL A 717 18.92 69.83 -47.49
CA VAL A 717 18.16 68.73 -46.88
C VAL A 717 18.45 67.41 -47.58
N ALA A 718 18.51 67.36 -48.92
CA ALA A 718 18.80 66.14 -49.67
C ALA A 718 20.21 65.61 -49.37
N ILE A 719 21.19 66.50 -49.20
CA ILE A 719 22.56 66.13 -48.80
C ILE A 719 22.59 65.64 -47.36
N THR A 720 21.90 66.31 -46.42
CA THR A 720 21.86 65.87 -45.01
C THR A 720 21.09 64.57 -44.83
N ALA A 721 19.95 64.42 -45.50
CA ALA A 721 19.19 63.16 -45.54
C ALA A 721 20.00 62.04 -46.20
N GLY A 722 20.68 62.33 -47.31
CA GLY A 722 21.58 61.39 -47.98
C GLY A 722 22.75 60.95 -47.08
N TYR A 723 23.35 61.90 -46.35
CA TYR A 723 24.41 61.63 -45.37
C TYR A 723 23.89 60.80 -44.18
N ALA A 724 22.72 61.16 -43.63
CA ALA A 724 22.10 60.42 -42.53
C ALA A 724 21.74 58.99 -42.93
N ILE A 725 21.13 58.79 -44.12
CA ILE A 725 20.83 57.46 -44.67
C ILE A 725 22.14 56.67 -44.91
N PHE A 726 23.16 57.30 -45.47
CA PHE A 726 24.45 56.64 -45.69
C PHE A 726 25.14 56.26 -44.38
N HIS A 727 25.05 57.08 -43.34
CA HIS A 727 25.62 56.79 -42.03
C HIS A 727 24.84 55.70 -41.29
N LEU A 728 23.50 55.77 -41.29
CA LEU A 728 22.61 54.81 -40.63
C LEU A 728 22.58 53.44 -41.32
N PHE A 729 22.68 53.40 -42.65
CA PHE A 729 22.61 52.16 -43.44
C PHE A 729 23.94 51.73 -44.08
N GLY A 730 25.01 52.51 -43.96
CA GLY A 730 26.30 52.27 -44.62
C GLY A 730 26.93 50.93 -44.28
N ASN A 731 26.81 50.48 -43.03
CA ASN A 731 27.28 49.17 -42.61
C ASN A 731 26.44 48.01 -43.19
N LYS A 732 25.13 48.20 -43.40
CA LYS A 732 24.26 47.22 -44.08
C LYS A 732 24.53 47.19 -45.59
N PHE A 733 24.75 48.35 -46.22
CA PHE A 733 25.07 48.45 -47.65
C PHE A 733 26.41 47.78 -47.99
N ARG A 734 27.43 47.99 -47.14
CA ARG A 734 28.75 47.34 -47.26
C ARG A 734 28.67 45.82 -47.07
N ARG A 735 27.88 45.33 -46.10
CA ARG A 735 27.62 43.88 -45.92
C ARG A 735 26.81 43.27 -47.06
N PHE A 736 25.82 43.98 -47.61
CA PHE A 736 25.04 43.54 -48.77
C PHE A 736 25.91 43.42 -50.02
N LEU A 737 26.78 44.41 -50.28
CA LEU A 737 27.77 44.38 -51.35
C LEU A 737 28.76 43.22 -51.19
N ASN A 738 29.22 42.95 -49.96
CA ASN A 738 30.12 41.83 -49.67
C ASN A 738 29.43 40.46 -49.85
N ARG A 739 28.19 40.26 -49.37
CA ARG A 739 27.40 39.03 -49.60
C ARG A 739 27.12 38.80 -51.09
N ARG A 740 26.91 39.86 -51.87
CA ARG A 740 26.72 39.78 -53.33
C ARG A 740 28.04 39.40 -54.04
N ARG A 741 29.18 39.86 -53.52
CA ARG A 741 30.53 39.47 -53.96
C ARG A 741 30.83 37.99 -53.66
N ASP A 742 30.47 37.51 -52.47
CA ASP A 742 30.68 36.10 -52.09
C ASP A 742 29.74 35.12 -52.82
N ARG A 743 28.48 35.52 -53.06
CA ARG A 743 27.57 34.75 -53.94
C ARG A 743 28.09 34.67 -55.38
N ARG A 744 28.74 35.73 -55.89
CA ARG A 744 29.44 35.70 -57.19
C ARG A 744 30.67 34.78 -57.16
N ARG A 745 31.45 34.77 -56.08
CA ARG A 745 32.60 33.86 -55.91
C ARG A 745 32.18 32.38 -55.85
N ARG A 746 31.12 32.04 -55.10
CA ARG A 746 30.57 30.68 -55.03
C ARG A 746 29.97 30.19 -56.35
N ARG A 747 29.43 31.10 -57.18
CA ARG A 747 28.98 30.79 -58.55
C ARG A 747 30.14 30.50 -59.51
N ASN A 748 31.29 31.14 -59.30
CA ASN A 748 32.48 30.93 -60.12
C ASN A 748 33.33 29.71 -59.69
N GLN A 749 33.13 29.17 -58.49
CA GLN A 749 33.75 27.91 -58.02
C GLN A 749 32.95 26.64 -58.37
N LYS A 750 31.73 26.78 -58.93
CA LYS A 750 30.88 25.68 -59.40
C LYS A 750 30.88 25.52 -60.93
N LYS A 751 31.85 26.12 -61.63
CA LYS A 751 32.07 25.93 -63.06
C LYS A 751 33.36 25.17 -63.28
#